data_AF-A0A524MH62-F1
#
_entry.id   AF-A0A524MH62-F1
#
_cell.length_a   1.000
_cell.length_b   1.000
_cell.length_c   1.000
_cell.angle_alpha   90.00
_cell.angle_beta   90.00
_cell.angle_gamma   90.00
#
_symmetry.space_group_name_H-M   'P 1'
#
loop_
_entity.id
_entity.type
_entity.pdbx_description
1 polymer ?
#
loop_
_entity_poly.entity_id
_entity_poly.type
_entity_poly.pdbx_seq_one_letter_code
_entity_poly.pdbx_strand_id
1 'polypeptide(L)'
;MVITRSSQAITSTLSAQSADTSRTYLYQAPCSRLQEVSNLQFRARTLRCLGSAHPAPTLKLHRLRETVTSTAKPPLRIALIGQPNCGKSTLFNHLVGYKANTSNLPGTTVEYLRSEAWVAGRRLEMIDLPGTYSLVPCDEAEVQTRNFLISEPIDAVLNVVDASLLSRSLELTLQMLELNVPVVLCLNMMDEARRKGIHIDVDALSARLGIPVVPTVAVRGTGVHEAVSQTIRIATSDHAPAPIPYSADIEAAIAFVASQIETDNDRLFAIKLLEGDVFFRDRIHRSLPGLDQTIAAAQDGIKQARGRPADQVFSAERHAQAMDVFESAATVGAPIQTFRDHVDRVLMHRTFGLVALAAILYGLFFFVFKIGSAIEAPIYGLFDQLVTWLGSALPSDGLAFAAFRGLLQGIGGGLGIVLPFLVPFLFGLAILEDVGYLPRAGYLADGLMHRIGLHGKSVIPFILGYGCSVPAVMATRILENKRDRFITAMLAIMVPCVARTTVIYGLVGYFIGPHLAFLLYVINLFVIALSGKVLTKLMPGVTPGLILEIPSYKVPSLRVIGAKMWMRVREFLRHAMPILVIGSIVMSLLEHFDVSRFLNAIVLPITWPLGLPMVLGVPLIFGIFRKELTLVMLFAALGTMEVATILSSGQMFVFALFTLFYIPCIATIAVLRREFGTMRTASVIVATTGIALVVGLIARGIWALV
;
A
#
# COMPACT_ATOMS: atom_id res chain seq x y z
N MET A 1 25.60 -27.29 42.61
CA MET A 1 24.98 -26.70 43.82
C MET A 1 24.40 -25.37 43.36
N VAL A 2 23.13 -25.15 43.02
CA VAL A 2 21.80 -25.71 43.33
C VAL A 2 20.95 -25.40 42.07
N ILE A 3 20.63 -26.34 41.17
CA ILE A 3 19.44 -27.21 41.07
C ILE A 3 18.08 -26.53 41.38
N THR A 4 17.28 -26.36 40.31
CA THR A 4 15.80 -26.36 40.21
C THR A 4 14.97 -25.43 41.10
N ARG A 5 14.22 -24.51 40.47
CA ARG A 5 12.80 -24.18 40.79
C ARG A 5 12.33 -23.00 39.94
N SER A 6 11.58 -23.27 38.86
CA SER A 6 10.49 -22.40 38.35
C SER A 6 9.87 -22.98 37.08
N SER A 7 9.38 -24.22 37.16
CA SER A 7 8.51 -24.85 36.14
C SER A 7 7.03 -24.84 36.58
N GLN A 8 6.64 -23.96 37.51
CA GLN A 8 5.28 -23.90 38.09
C GLN A 8 4.67 -22.49 38.18
N ALA A 9 5.23 -21.49 37.49
CA ALA A 9 4.75 -20.10 37.57
C ALA A 9 3.97 -19.59 36.35
N ILE A 10 3.66 -20.44 35.35
CA ILE A 10 2.94 -20.02 34.13
C ILE A 10 1.56 -20.71 33.97
N THR A 11 1.22 -21.66 34.85
CA THR A 11 -0.04 -22.42 34.79
C THR A 11 -1.14 -21.95 35.75
N SER A 12 -0.98 -20.83 36.45
CA SER A 12 -1.97 -20.32 37.42
C SER A 12 -2.51 -18.91 37.17
N THR A 13 -2.14 -18.26 36.07
CA THR A 13 -2.68 -16.93 35.68
C THR A 13 -3.64 -16.98 34.48
N LEU A 14 -3.98 -18.18 33.97
CA LEU A 14 -4.94 -18.38 32.87
C LEU A 14 -6.32 -18.92 33.31
N SER A 15 -6.58 -19.06 34.62
CA SER A 15 -7.84 -19.59 35.14
C SER A 15 -8.72 -18.58 35.89
N ALA A 16 -8.50 -17.27 35.72
CA ALA A 16 -9.23 -16.24 36.48
C ALA A 16 -9.78 -15.06 35.65
N GLN A 17 -9.87 -15.17 34.31
CA GLN A 17 -10.52 -14.17 33.45
C GLN A 17 -11.57 -14.74 32.48
N SER A 18 -12.07 -15.96 32.73
CA SER A 18 -13.16 -16.58 31.96
C SER A 18 -14.51 -16.49 32.67
N ALA A 19 -14.82 -15.34 33.26
CA ALA A 19 -16.16 -15.03 33.74
C ALA A 19 -16.44 -13.56 33.43
N ASP A 20 -17.56 -13.34 32.75
CA ASP A 20 -18.17 -12.05 32.48
C ASP A 20 -17.74 -11.32 31.19
N THR A 21 -18.27 -11.79 30.05
CA THR A 21 -18.83 -10.93 28.99
C THR A 21 -19.56 -11.79 27.95
N SER A 22 -20.70 -12.35 28.37
CA SER A 22 -21.75 -12.81 27.46
C SER A 22 -22.49 -11.60 26.91
N ARG A 23 -22.13 -11.13 25.71
CA ARG A 23 -23.04 -10.33 24.87
C ARG A 23 -23.09 -10.91 23.47
N THR A 24 -24.00 -11.86 23.34
CA THR A 24 -24.61 -12.35 22.12
C THR A 24 -25.18 -11.16 21.33
N TYR A 25 -24.64 -10.89 20.14
CA TYR A 25 -25.31 -10.03 19.15
C TYR A 25 -25.74 -10.89 17.97
N LEU A 26 -27.01 -11.28 18.03
CA LEU A 26 -27.78 -11.86 16.95
C LEU A 26 -27.86 -10.88 15.77
N TYR A 27 -27.43 -11.32 14.59
CA TYR A 27 -27.89 -10.73 13.33
C TYR A 27 -29.24 -11.37 12.99
N GLN A 28 -30.33 -10.65 13.28
CA GLN A 28 -31.67 -10.94 12.77
C GLN A 28 -31.76 -10.46 11.31
N ALA A 29 -32.06 -11.38 10.39
CA ALA A 29 -32.69 -11.06 9.12
C ALA A 29 -34.16 -11.54 9.19
N PRO A 30 -35.15 -10.76 8.69
CA PRO A 30 -36.55 -11.10 8.84
C PRO A 30 -36.99 -12.06 7.73
N CYS A 31 -37.55 -13.21 8.10
CA CYS A 31 -38.43 -13.95 7.21
C CYS A 31 -39.61 -14.47 8.03
N SER A 32 -40.72 -13.75 7.94
CA SER A 32 -42.00 -14.07 8.56
C SER A 32 -42.88 -14.88 7.61
N ARG A 33 -43.56 -15.90 8.15
CA ARG A 33 -44.68 -16.72 7.59
C ARG A 33 -44.22 -17.82 6.60
N LEU A 34 -44.54 -19.10 6.73
CA LEU A 34 -45.61 -19.88 7.39
C LEU A 34 -44.99 -21.18 8.00
N GLN A 35 -45.24 -21.53 9.26
CA GLN A 35 -46.30 -22.43 9.79
C GLN A 35 -46.27 -23.91 9.35
N GLU A 36 -45.97 -24.76 10.34
CA GLU A 36 -46.48 -26.12 10.68
C GLU A 36 -46.36 -27.23 9.60
N VAL A 37 -45.84 -28.44 9.88
CA VAL A 37 -46.42 -29.45 10.79
C VAL A 37 -45.37 -30.52 11.21
N SER A 38 -45.52 -30.91 12.49
CA SER A 38 -45.02 -32.01 13.33
C SER A 38 -44.29 -33.26 12.78
N ASN A 39 -43.29 -33.67 13.59
CA ASN A 39 -43.00 -35.01 14.15
C ASN A 39 -43.36 -36.28 13.35
N LEU A 40 -42.35 -37.13 13.13
CA LEU A 40 -42.46 -38.58 13.41
C LEU A 40 -41.08 -39.24 13.54
N GLN A 41 -40.81 -39.77 14.72
CA GLN A 41 -39.79 -40.80 14.98
C GLN A 41 -40.25 -42.12 14.37
N PHE A 42 -39.36 -42.92 13.76
CA PHE A 42 -39.09 -44.33 14.16
C PHE A 42 -38.06 -45.05 13.25
N ARG A 43 -37.09 -45.66 13.94
CA ARG A 43 -36.38 -46.95 13.74
C ARG A 43 -35.80 -47.39 12.37
N ALA A 44 -34.54 -47.81 12.48
CA ALA A 44 -33.79 -48.70 11.61
C ALA A 44 -34.39 -50.12 11.46
N ARG A 45 -34.31 -50.70 10.25
CA ARG A 45 -33.60 -51.98 9.94
C ARG A 45 -33.87 -52.51 8.50
N THR A 46 -32.78 -52.78 7.78
CA THR A 46 -32.50 -53.89 6.82
C THR A 46 -33.28 -54.11 5.50
N LEU A 47 -32.47 -54.17 4.43
CA LEU A 47 -32.36 -55.17 3.34
C LEU A 47 -33.31 -55.15 2.11
N ARG A 48 -32.62 -54.94 0.97
CA ARG A 48 -32.67 -55.65 -0.33
C ARG A 48 -33.88 -55.50 -1.27
N CYS A 49 -33.49 -55.12 -2.49
CA CYS A 49 -34.03 -55.47 -3.81
C CYS A 49 -35.32 -54.78 -4.27
N LEU A 50 -35.15 -53.87 -5.23
CA LEU A 50 -35.91 -53.63 -6.48
C LEU A 50 -35.08 -52.53 -7.19
N GLY A 51 -34.48 -52.71 -8.35
CA GLY A 51 -35.09 -53.15 -9.60
C GLY A 51 -35.23 -51.91 -10.51
N SER A 52 -34.23 -51.71 -11.39
CA SER A 52 -34.26 -50.92 -12.63
C SER A 52 -35.00 -49.56 -12.64
N ALA A 53 -34.24 -48.46 -12.66
CA ALA A 53 -34.69 -47.20 -13.24
C ALA A 53 -33.52 -46.55 -14.00
N HIS A 54 -33.84 -46.02 -15.19
CA HIS A 54 -32.97 -45.50 -16.24
C HIS A 54 -31.76 -44.64 -15.81
N PRO A 55 -30.65 -44.63 -16.59
CA PRO A 55 -29.58 -43.67 -16.38
C PRO A 55 -30.08 -42.26 -16.70
N ALA A 56 -29.92 -41.34 -15.74
CA ALA A 56 -30.06 -39.91 -15.99
C ALA A 56 -28.98 -39.45 -17.00
N PRO A 57 -29.24 -38.42 -17.82
CA PRO A 57 -28.31 -38.05 -18.88
C PRO A 57 -27.03 -37.43 -18.29
N THR A 58 -25.93 -38.17 -18.34
CA THR A 58 -24.57 -37.68 -18.13
C THR A 58 -24.21 -36.67 -19.21
N LEU A 59 -24.12 -35.39 -18.82
CA LEU A 59 -23.79 -34.28 -19.71
C LEU A 59 -22.28 -34.11 -19.72
N LYS A 60 -21.60 -34.82 -20.63
CA LYS A 60 -20.15 -34.67 -20.87
C LYS A 60 -19.83 -33.29 -21.44
N LEU A 61 -19.13 -32.46 -20.69
CA LEU A 61 -18.46 -31.26 -21.23
C LEU A 61 -17.18 -31.68 -21.96
N HIS A 62 -17.30 -32.11 -23.21
CA HIS A 62 -16.13 -32.25 -24.08
C HIS A 62 -15.66 -30.86 -24.54
N ARG A 63 -14.40 -30.52 -24.24
CA ARG A 63 -13.70 -29.40 -24.91
C ARG A 63 -13.64 -29.68 -26.42
N LEU A 64 -14.37 -28.90 -27.21
CA LEU A 64 -14.19 -28.85 -28.66
C LEU A 64 -12.81 -28.25 -28.96
N ARG A 65 -11.82 -29.10 -29.27
CA ARG A 65 -10.58 -28.68 -29.92
C ARG A 65 -10.90 -28.43 -31.40
N GLU A 66 -11.06 -27.17 -31.78
CA GLU A 66 -10.95 -26.79 -33.19
C GLU A 66 -9.48 -26.94 -33.63
N THR A 67 -9.22 -27.91 -34.51
CA THR A 67 -7.92 -28.10 -35.16
C THR A 67 -7.73 -27.04 -36.23
N VAL A 68 -7.05 -25.94 -35.88
CA VAL A 68 -6.42 -25.04 -36.83
C VAL A 68 -4.98 -25.52 -37.06
N THR A 69 -4.69 -25.89 -38.30
CA THR A 69 -3.36 -26.26 -38.79
C THR A 69 -2.42 -25.05 -38.79
N SER A 70 -1.66 -24.88 -37.70
CA SER A 70 -0.47 -24.02 -37.63
C SER A 70 0.74 -24.88 -37.24
N THR A 71 1.80 -24.83 -38.05
CA THR A 71 3.05 -25.59 -37.89
C THR A 71 3.97 -25.03 -36.80
N ALA A 72 3.57 -23.97 -36.10
CA ALA A 72 4.28 -23.45 -34.92
C ALA A 72 3.58 -23.92 -33.64
N LYS A 73 4.31 -24.65 -32.76
CA LYS A 73 3.81 -24.96 -31.42
C LYS A 73 3.38 -23.65 -30.73
N PRO A 74 2.18 -23.60 -30.12
CA PRO A 74 1.76 -22.42 -29.37
C PRO A 74 2.78 -22.08 -28.27
N PRO A 75 2.95 -20.79 -27.92
CA PRO A 75 3.87 -20.40 -26.86
C PRO A 75 3.44 -21.04 -25.54
N LEU A 76 4.41 -21.57 -24.79
CA LEU A 76 4.15 -22.14 -23.47
C LEU A 76 3.79 -21.03 -22.50
N ARG A 77 2.67 -21.18 -21.80
CA ARG A 77 2.17 -20.25 -20.79
C ARG A 77 2.71 -20.63 -19.43
N ILE A 78 3.62 -19.80 -18.92
CA ILE A 78 4.23 -19.99 -17.61
C ILE A 78 3.72 -18.91 -16.66
N ALA A 79 3.03 -19.33 -15.60
CA ALA A 79 2.59 -18.43 -14.54
C ALA A 79 3.71 -18.28 -13.49
N LEU A 80 4.08 -17.04 -13.22
CA LEU A 80 5.01 -16.69 -12.16
C LEU A 80 4.21 -16.31 -10.92
N ILE A 81 4.35 -17.10 -9.85
CA ILE A 81 3.66 -16.91 -8.57
C ILE A 81 4.65 -16.86 -7.42
N GLY A 82 4.28 -16.25 -6.32
CA GLY A 82 5.08 -16.21 -5.10
C GLY A 82 4.54 -15.19 -4.12
N GLN A 83 5.08 -15.19 -2.90
CA GLN A 83 4.71 -14.21 -1.88
C GLN A 83 5.18 -12.80 -2.28
N PRO A 84 4.54 -11.73 -1.75
CA PRO A 84 5.08 -10.38 -1.85
C PRO A 84 6.55 -10.33 -1.42
N ASN A 85 7.35 -9.51 -2.09
CA ASN A 85 8.77 -9.31 -1.80
C ASN A 85 9.72 -10.51 -1.96
N CYS A 86 9.27 -11.70 -2.40
CA CYS A 86 10.15 -12.87 -2.63
C CYS A 86 11.14 -12.72 -3.82
N GLY A 87 11.12 -11.57 -4.51
CA GLY A 87 11.98 -11.29 -5.67
C GLY A 87 11.38 -11.69 -7.03
N LYS A 88 10.10 -12.08 -7.08
CA LYS A 88 9.33 -12.38 -8.29
C LYS A 88 9.53 -11.35 -9.43
N SER A 89 9.28 -10.06 -9.17
CA SER A 89 9.46 -9.02 -10.19
C SER A 89 10.92 -8.81 -10.60
N THR A 90 11.89 -9.11 -9.72
CA THR A 90 13.32 -9.06 -10.08
C THR A 90 13.65 -10.19 -11.05
N LEU A 91 13.14 -11.38 -10.79
CA LEU A 91 13.28 -12.55 -11.67
C LEU A 91 12.59 -12.31 -13.02
N PHE A 92 11.36 -11.79 -13.02
CA PHE A 92 10.63 -11.44 -14.23
C PHE A 92 11.39 -10.41 -15.10
N ASN A 93 11.88 -9.33 -14.49
CA ASN A 93 12.65 -8.31 -15.20
C ASN A 93 13.97 -8.84 -15.77
N HIS A 94 14.60 -9.82 -15.14
CA HIS A 94 15.82 -10.44 -15.65
C HIS A 94 15.56 -11.28 -16.92
N LEU A 95 14.35 -11.82 -17.06
CA LEU A 95 13.96 -12.69 -18.18
C LEU A 95 13.39 -11.90 -19.36
N VAL A 96 12.63 -10.85 -19.08
CA VAL A 96 11.85 -10.10 -20.06
C VAL A 96 12.47 -8.73 -20.40
N GLY A 97 13.27 -8.19 -19.48
CA GLY A 97 13.70 -6.78 -19.51
C GLY A 97 12.57 -5.82 -19.11
N TYR A 98 12.82 -4.50 -19.21
CA TYR A 98 11.87 -3.45 -18.82
C TYR A 98 10.74 -3.18 -19.83
N LYS A 99 10.61 -3.99 -20.90
CA LYS A 99 9.62 -3.82 -21.98
C LYS A 99 8.40 -4.75 -21.81
N ALA A 100 7.97 -4.99 -20.59
CA ALA A 100 6.76 -5.76 -20.33
C ALA A 100 5.51 -4.93 -20.66
N ASN A 101 4.54 -5.51 -21.36
CA ASN A 101 3.27 -4.86 -21.62
C ASN A 101 2.36 -5.09 -20.41
N THR A 102 1.92 -4.01 -19.77
CA THR A 102 0.87 -4.03 -18.74
C THR A 102 -0.47 -4.33 -19.40
N SER A 103 -1.18 -5.36 -18.95
CA SER A 103 -2.51 -5.70 -19.44
C SER A 103 -3.45 -5.86 -18.24
N ASN A 104 -4.67 -5.33 -18.34
CA ASN A 104 -5.69 -5.44 -17.32
C ASN A 104 -6.52 -6.71 -17.53
N LEU A 105 -6.91 -7.39 -16.45
CA LEU A 105 -7.91 -8.45 -16.53
C LEU A 105 -9.25 -7.84 -16.99
N PRO A 106 -10.05 -8.53 -17.83
CA PRO A 106 -11.37 -8.04 -18.23
C PRO A 106 -12.22 -7.66 -17.01
N GLY A 107 -12.60 -6.38 -16.92
CA GLY A 107 -13.48 -5.87 -15.85
C GLY A 107 -12.79 -5.46 -14.54
N THR A 108 -11.45 -5.34 -14.49
CA THR A 108 -10.75 -4.98 -13.24
C THR A 108 -9.63 -3.95 -13.41
N THR A 109 -9.20 -3.33 -12.30
CA THR A 109 -8.13 -2.31 -12.25
C THR A 109 -6.76 -2.85 -11.83
N VAL A 110 -6.59 -4.17 -11.73
CA VAL A 110 -5.31 -4.76 -11.33
C VAL A 110 -4.57 -5.22 -12.58
N GLU A 111 -3.35 -4.74 -12.72
CA GLU A 111 -2.45 -5.02 -13.84
C GLU A 111 -1.71 -6.32 -13.59
N TYR A 112 -1.67 -7.21 -14.59
CA TYR A 112 -0.65 -8.26 -14.67
C TYR A 112 0.32 -7.91 -15.81
N LEU A 113 1.58 -8.33 -15.66
CA LEU A 113 2.57 -8.16 -16.71
C LEU A 113 2.56 -9.43 -17.57
N ARG A 114 2.16 -9.29 -18.84
CA ARG A 114 2.36 -10.32 -19.84
C ARG A 114 3.53 -9.91 -20.72
N SER A 115 4.44 -10.85 -20.94
CA SER A 115 5.47 -10.63 -21.93
C SER A 115 5.96 -11.92 -22.55
N GLU A 116 6.45 -11.77 -23.78
CA GLU A 116 7.05 -12.86 -24.51
C GLU A 116 8.53 -12.93 -24.17
N ALA A 117 8.98 -14.12 -23.75
CA ALA A 117 10.38 -14.40 -23.49
C ALA A 117 10.86 -15.50 -24.44
N TRP A 118 12.12 -15.39 -24.87
CA TRP A 118 12.81 -16.44 -25.59
C TRP A 118 13.85 -17.05 -24.67
N VAL A 119 13.62 -18.29 -24.24
CA VAL A 119 14.55 -19.02 -23.35
C VAL A 119 14.75 -20.41 -23.90
N ALA A 120 16.01 -20.86 -23.94
CA ALA A 120 16.39 -22.17 -24.47
C ALA A 120 15.80 -22.48 -25.88
N GLY A 121 15.69 -21.46 -26.74
CA GLY A 121 15.15 -21.60 -28.10
C GLY A 121 13.63 -21.80 -28.20
N ARG A 122 12.88 -21.68 -27.10
CA ARG A 122 11.40 -21.70 -27.09
C ARG A 122 10.82 -20.32 -26.80
N ARG A 123 9.69 -20.04 -27.45
CA ARG A 123 8.85 -18.87 -27.17
C ARG A 123 7.94 -19.17 -25.98
N LEU A 124 8.02 -18.34 -24.95
CA LEU A 124 7.22 -18.43 -23.73
C LEU A 124 6.34 -17.20 -23.62
N GLU A 125 5.11 -17.41 -23.16
CA GLU A 125 4.27 -16.36 -22.61
C GLU A 125 4.43 -16.40 -21.08
N MET A 126 5.16 -15.44 -20.53
CA MET A 126 5.33 -15.31 -19.09
C MET A 126 4.26 -14.38 -18.52
N ILE A 127 3.53 -14.86 -17.53
CA ILE A 127 2.51 -14.10 -16.82
C ILE A 127 2.97 -13.84 -15.39
N ASP A 128 3.24 -12.58 -15.05
CA ASP A 128 3.53 -12.17 -13.68
C ASP A 128 2.22 -11.96 -12.91
N LEU A 129 1.88 -12.88 -11.99
CA LEU A 129 0.70 -12.74 -11.16
C LEU A 129 1.01 -11.87 -9.92
N PRO A 130 0.05 -11.10 -9.40
CA PRO A 130 0.21 -10.41 -8.11
C PRO A 130 0.71 -11.36 -7.02
N GLY A 131 1.58 -10.85 -6.13
CA GLY A 131 2.09 -11.67 -5.04
C GLY A 131 0.96 -12.00 -4.07
N THR A 132 0.85 -13.27 -3.67
CA THR A 132 -0.18 -13.76 -2.74
C THR A 132 0.44 -14.62 -1.66
N TYR A 133 -0.14 -14.62 -0.46
CA TYR A 133 0.26 -15.56 0.60
C TYR A 133 -0.54 -16.86 0.57
N SER A 134 -1.75 -16.85 0.00
CA SER A 134 -2.63 -18.02 -0.07
C SER A 134 -3.57 -17.95 -1.28
N LEU A 135 -4.16 -19.08 -1.66
CA LEU A 135 -5.30 -19.14 -2.59
C LEU A 135 -6.62 -18.69 -1.95
N VAL A 136 -6.65 -18.40 -0.64
CA VAL A 136 -7.79 -17.78 0.04
C VAL A 136 -7.58 -16.26 0.00
N PRO A 137 -8.33 -15.50 -0.80
CA PRO A 137 -7.99 -14.12 -1.06
C PRO A 137 -8.47 -13.17 0.04
N CYS A 138 -7.59 -12.27 0.46
CA CYS A 138 -7.88 -11.18 1.39
C CYS A 138 -8.13 -9.84 0.68
N ASP A 139 -7.67 -9.70 -0.56
CA ASP A 139 -7.81 -8.48 -1.36
C ASP A 139 -8.19 -8.75 -2.83
N GLU A 140 -8.49 -7.68 -3.58
CA GLU A 140 -8.89 -7.76 -4.99
C GLU A 140 -7.78 -8.35 -5.90
N ALA A 141 -6.50 -8.21 -5.55
CA ALA A 141 -5.39 -8.73 -6.34
C ALA A 141 -5.19 -10.23 -6.14
N GLU A 142 -5.36 -10.73 -4.91
CA GLU A 142 -5.36 -12.15 -4.59
C GLU A 142 -6.58 -12.86 -5.22
N VAL A 143 -7.77 -12.23 -5.22
CA VAL A 143 -8.95 -12.75 -5.93
C VAL A 143 -8.63 -13.01 -7.40
N GLN A 144 -7.93 -12.08 -8.05
CA GLN A 144 -7.59 -12.21 -9.46
C GLN A 144 -6.52 -13.26 -9.72
N THR A 145 -5.50 -13.33 -8.88
CA THR A 145 -4.47 -14.36 -8.94
C THR A 145 -5.10 -15.74 -8.89
N ARG A 146 -6.00 -15.97 -7.92
CA ARG A 146 -6.78 -17.20 -7.80
C ARG A 146 -7.63 -17.46 -9.04
N ASN A 147 -8.42 -16.48 -9.48
CA ASN A 147 -9.32 -16.66 -10.63
C ASN A 147 -8.55 -16.99 -11.92
N PHE A 148 -7.39 -16.36 -12.12
CA PHE A 148 -6.50 -16.63 -13.25
C PHE A 148 -5.99 -18.08 -13.21
N LEU A 149 -5.44 -18.52 -12.08
CA LEU A 149 -4.91 -19.88 -11.92
C LEU A 149 -5.96 -20.97 -12.19
N ILE A 150 -7.23 -20.70 -11.87
CA ILE A 150 -8.32 -21.68 -12.01
C ILE A 150 -8.95 -21.62 -13.41
N SER A 151 -9.02 -20.45 -14.04
CA SER A 151 -9.85 -20.23 -15.24
C SER A 151 -9.05 -20.16 -16.53
N GLU A 152 -7.77 -19.78 -16.47
CA GLU A 152 -6.92 -19.62 -17.64
C GLU A 152 -6.05 -20.87 -17.85
N PRO A 153 -5.81 -21.31 -19.09
CA PRO A 153 -4.93 -22.45 -19.33
C PRO A 153 -3.47 -22.04 -19.12
N ILE A 154 -2.81 -22.75 -18.21
CA ILE A 154 -1.40 -22.57 -17.83
C ILE A 154 -0.69 -23.91 -18.03
N ASP A 155 0.48 -23.90 -18.68
CA ASP A 155 1.25 -25.11 -18.96
C ASP A 155 2.17 -25.48 -17.78
N ALA A 156 2.67 -24.48 -17.03
CA ALA A 156 3.42 -24.69 -15.80
C ALA A 156 3.43 -23.46 -14.88
N VAL A 157 3.69 -23.71 -13.60
CA VAL A 157 3.87 -22.70 -12.57
C VAL A 157 5.34 -22.64 -12.17
N LEU A 158 5.94 -21.45 -12.24
CA LEU A 158 7.23 -21.15 -11.62
C LEU A 158 6.94 -20.42 -10.29
N ASN A 159 7.02 -21.17 -9.20
CA ASN A 159 6.73 -20.69 -7.86
C ASN A 159 8.01 -20.12 -7.21
N VAL A 160 8.05 -18.80 -7.02
CA VAL A 160 9.18 -18.07 -6.45
C VAL A 160 9.00 -17.93 -4.94
N VAL A 161 9.94 -18.50 -4.18
CA VAL A 161 9.92 -18.55 -2.71
C VAL A 161 11.17 -17.90 -2.14
N ASP A 162 11.03 -17.13 -1.07
CA ASP A 162 12.16 -16.59 -0.30
C ASP A 162 12.74 -17.68 0.62
N ALA A 163 13.95 -18.14 0.30
CA ALA A 163 14.69 -19.13 1.07
C ALA A 163 14.90 -18.73 2.53
N SER A 164 14.94 -17.43 2.82
CA SER A 164 15.13 -16.89 4.17
C SER A 164 13.87 -16.94 5.05
N LEU A 165 12.72 -17.29 4.46
CA LEU A 165 11.40 -17.43 5.08
C LEU A 165 10.72 -18.76 4.71
N LEU A 166 11.52 -19.78 4.35
CA LEU A 166 11.07 -21.01 3.70
C LEU A 166 9.86 -21.67 4.37
N SER A 167 9.84 -21.82 5.70
CA SER A 167 8.74 -22.47 6.43
C SER A 167 7.37 -21.83 6.15
N ARG A 168 7.32 -20.49 6.10
CA ARG A 168 6.09 -19.74 5.77
C ARG A 168 5.78 -19.81 4.29
N SER A 169 6.79 -19.72 3.43
CA SER A 169 6.61 -19.71 1.97
C SER A 169 6.16 -21.07 1.40
N LEU A 170 6.45 -22.16 2.10
CA LEU A 170 6.01 -23.50 1.71
C LEU A 170 4.49 -23.67 1.77
N GLU A 171 3.76 -22.92 2.60
CA GLU A 171 2.29 -23.03 2.66
C GLU A 171 1.62 -22.74 1.31
N LEU A 172 2.08 -21.69 0.61
CA LEU A 172 1.62 -21.39 -0.76
C LEU A 172 2.04 -22.49 -1.74
N THR A 173 3.25 -23.04 -1.57
CA THR A 173 3.79 -24.10 -2.41
C THR A 173 2.93 -25.36 -2.33
N LEU A 174 2.49 -25.76 -1.13
CA LEU A 174 1.59 -26.89 -0.93
C LEU A 174 0.26 -26.69 -1.66
N GLN A 175 -0.29 -25.47 -1.62
CA GLN A 175 -1.49 -25.15 -2.40
C GLN A 175 -1.25 -25.16 -3.92
N MET A 176 -0.04 -24.84 -4.38
CA MET A 176 0.29 -24.95 -5.82
C MET A 176 0.32 -26.40 -6.29
N LEU A 177 0.76 -27.33 -5.43
CA LEU A 177 0.73 -28.77 -5.72
C LEU A 177 -0.71 -29.30 -5.85
N GLU A 178 -1.69 -28.63 -5.24
CA GLU A 178 -3.12 -28.99 -5.35
C GLU A 178 -3.74 -28.55 -6.69
N LEU A 179 -3.11 -27.67 -7.47
CA LEU A 179 -3.64 -27.17 -8.75
C LEU A 179 -3.58 -28.19 -9.89
N ASN A 180 -2.86 -29.30 -9.71
CA ASN A 180 -2.64 -30.33 -10.74
C ASN A 180 -1.98 -29.76 -12.03
N VAL A 181 -1.11 -28.77 -11.86
CA VAL A 181 -0.31 -28.16 -12.93
C VAL A 181 1.18 -28.41 -12.61
N PRO A 182 2.06 -28.64 -13.60
CA PRO A 182 3.49 -28.76 -13.34
C PRO A 182 4.06 -27.57 -12.57
N VAL A 183 4.76 -27.83 -11.45
CA VAL A 183 5.33 -26.78 -10.59
C VAL A 183 6.86 -26.90 -10.53
N VAL A 184 7.55 -25.77 -10.62
CA VAL A 184 8.97 -25.63 -10.23
C VAL A 184 9.08 -24.68 -9.06
N LEU A 185 9.82 -25.08 -8.03
CA LEU A 185 10.15 -24.20 -6.93
C LEU A 185 11.44 -23.43 -7.23
N CYS A 186 11.32 -22.13 -7.47
CA CYS A 186 12.44 -21.21 -7.54
C CYS A 186 12.75 -20.71 -6.12
N LEU A 187 13.77 -21.30 -5.50
CA LEU A 187 14.21 -20.99 -4.15
C LEU A 187 15.15 -19.77 -4.18
N ASN A 188 14.59 -18.57 -4.13
CA ASN A 188 15.29 -17.29 -4.28
C ASN A 188 15.84 -16.75 -2.95
N MET A 189 16.74 -15.78 -3.02
CA MET A 189 17.41 -15.17 -1.85
C MET A 189 18.25 -16.16 -1.03
N MET A 190 18.90 -17.12 -1.70
CA MET A 190 19.83 -18.06 -1.07
C MET A 190 20.99 -17.38 -0.33
N ASP A 191 21.39 -16.19 -0.77
CA ASP A 191 22.40 -15.38 -0.09
C ASP A 191 21.89 -14.82 1.25
N GLU A 192 20.61 -14.45 1.33
CA GLU A 192 19.98 -13.99 2.57
C GLU A 192 19.70 -15.16 3.53
N ALA A 193 19.26 -16.31 3.03
CA ALA A 193 19.10 -17.52 3.84
C ALA A 193 20.40 -17.91 4.56
N ARG A 194 21.52 -17.95 3.82
CA ARG A 194 22.86 -18.21 4.39
C ARG A 194 23.26 -17.18 5.45
N ARG A 195 22.91 -15.91 5.25
CA ARG A 195 23.18 -14.85 6.26
C ARG A 195 22.40 -15.07 7.56
N LYS A 196 21.15 -15.51 7.46
CA LYS A 196 20.34 -15.87 8.63
C LYS A 196 20.78 -17.18 9.31
N GLY A 197 21.81 -17.85 8.79
CA GLY A 197 22.27 -19.15 9.28
C GLY A 197 21.39 -20.31 8.80
N ILE A 198 20.51 -20.08 7.82
CA ILE A 198 19.63 -21.11 7.27
C ILE A 198 20.39 -21.86 6.17
N HIS A 199 20.61 -23.16 6.39
CA HIS A 199 21.21 -24.06 5.42
C HIS A 199 20.14 -25.00 4.89
N ILE A 200 19.85 -24.93 3.59
CA ILE A 200 18.80 -25.71 2.93
C ILE A 200 19.46 -26.75 2.04
N ASP A 201 19.09 -28.01 2.25
CA ASP A 201 19.37 -29.12 1.37
C ASP A 201 18.32 -29.12 0.24
N VAL A 202 18.76 -28.70 -0.94
CA VAL A 202 17.90 -28.56 -2.13
C VAL A 202 17.41 -29.92 -2.60
N ASP A 203 18.24 -30.95 -2.51
CA ASP A 203 17.91 -32.29 -2.99
C ASP A 203 16.89 -32.95 -2.06
N ALA A 204 17.08 -32.82 -0.74
CA ALA A 204 16.10 -33.27 0.25
C ALA A 204 14.74 -32.55 0.09
N LEU A 205 14.76 -31.22 -0.13
CA LEU A 205 13.53 -30.45 -0.36
C LEU A 205 12.81 -30.89 -1.64
N SER A 206 13.57 -31.09 -2.72
CA SER A 206 13.06 -31.58 -4.01
C SER A 206 12.44 -32.97 -3.87
N ALA A 207 13.10 -33.89 -3.17
CA ALA A 207 12.58 -35.23 -2.90
C ALA A 207 11.31 -35.21 -2.05
N ARG A 208 11.27 -34.35 -1.02
CA ARG A 208 10.11 -34.27 -0.11
C ARG A 208 8.88 -33.66 -0.78
N LEU A 209 9.05 -32.65 -1.64
CA LEU A 209 7.97 -31.99 -2.36
C LEU A 209 7.57 -32.71 -3.66
N GLY A 210 8.43 -33.58 -4.19
CA GLY A 210 8.20 -34.27 -5.47
C GLY A 210 8.25 -33.34 -6.69
N ILE A 211 8.87 -32.16 -6.56
CA ILE A 211 9.02 -31.18 -7.64
C ILE A 211 10.46 -30.67 -7.75
N PRO A 212 10.92 -30.25 -8.93
CA PRO A 212 12.24 -29.65 -9.08
C PRO A 212 12.37 -28.36 -8.27
N VAL A 213 13.45 -28.27 -7.50
CA VAL A 213 13.82 -27.07 -6.72
C VAL A 213 15.10 -26.49 -7.29
N VAL A 214 15.08 -25.20 -7.65
CA VAL A 214 16.24 -24.50 -8.20
C VAL A 214 16.65 -23.35 -7.28
N PRO A 215 17.87 -23.38 -6.69
CA PRO A 215 18.37 -22.30 -5.85
C PRO A 215 18.77 -21.10 -6.71
N THR A 216 18.31 -19.90 -6.33
CA THR A 216 18.55 -18.68 -7.11
C THR A 216 18.95 -17.48 -6.26
N VAL A 217 19.62 -16.53 -6.91
CA VAL A 217 19.82 -15.16 -6.42
C VAL A 217 19.45 -14.22 -7.55
N ALA A 218 18.17 -13.88 -7.66
CA ALA A 218 17.61 -13.15 -8.80
C ALA A 218 18.31 -11.82 -9.09
N VAL A 219 18.74 -11.10 -8.05
CA VAL A 219 19.47 -9.81 -8.18
C VAL A 219 20.81 -9.99 -8.90
N ARG A 220 21.43 -11.16 -8.80
CA ARG A 220 22.71 -11.50 -9.46
C ARG A 220 22.52 -12.29 -10.76
N GLY A 221 21.28 -12.64 -11.11
CA GLY A 221 20.96 -13.52 -12.24
C GLY A 221 21.33 -14.99 -12.04
N THR A 222 21.84 -15.37 -10.86
CA THR A 222 22.29 -16.75 -10.57
C THR A 222 21.09 -17.69 -10.48
N GLY A 223 21.10 -18.78 -11.24
CA GLY A 223 20.05 -19.81 -11.24
C GLY A 223 18.74 -19.43 -11.96
N VAL A 224 18.58 -18.18 -12.43
CA VAL A 224 17.35 -17.72 -13.08
C VAL A 224 17.08 -18.46 -14.40
N HIS A 225 18.10 -18.58 -15.25
CA HIS A 225 17.97 -19.30 -16.52
C HIS A 225 17.71 -20.80 -16.31
N GLU A 226 18.32 -21.38 -15.28
CA GLU A 226 18.12 -22.78 -14.90
C GLU A 226 16.68 -23.04 -14.43
N ALA A 227 16.14 -22.18 -13.56
CA ALA A 227 14.78 -22.29 -13.06
C ALA A 227 13.75 -22.33 -14.19
N VAL A 228 13.86 -21.38 -15.14
CA VAL A 228 12.97 -21.34 -16.30
C VAL A 228 13.21 -22.52 -17.24
N SER A 229 14.46 -22.93 -17.46
CA SER A 229 14.78 -24.09 -18.29
C SER A 229 14.16 -25.38 -17.74
N GLN A 230 14.16 -25.56 -16.41
CA GLN A 230 13.46 -26.66 -15.76
C GLN A 230 11.95 -26.55 -15.93
N THR A 231 11.36 -25.36 -15.73
CA THR A 231 9.93 -25.14 -15.95
C THR A 231 9.51 -25.52 -17.37
N ILE A 232 10.29 -25.14 -18.38
CA ILE A 232 10.03 -25.49 -19.79
C ILE A 232 10.06 -27.01 -20.01
N ARG A 233 10.98 -27.73 -19.35
CA ARG A 233 11.09 -29.18 -19.46
C ARG A 233 9.84 -29.85 -18.93
N ILE A 234 9.40 -29.46 -17.73
CA ILE A 234 8.29 -30.12 -17.03
C ILE A 234 6.94 -29.70 -17.62
N ALA A 235 6.81 -28.47 -18.11
CA ALA A 235 5.64 -28.02 -18.89
C ALA A 235 5.40 -28.90 -20.14
N THR A 236 6.45 -29.55 -20.65
CA THR A 236 6.32 -30.49 -21.77
C THR A 236 6.30 -31.96 -21.38
N SER A 237 6.38 -32.28 -20.10
CA SER A 237 6.10 -33.62 -19.58
C SER A 237 4.69 -33.62 -19.01
N ASP A 238 3.85 -34.60 -19.36
CA ASP A 238 2.47 -34.74 -18.84
C ASP A 238 2.42 -35.14 -17.33
N HIS A 239 3.48 -34.92 -16.56
CA HIS A 239 3.56 -35.30 -15.16
C HIS A 239 3.28 -34.09 -14.26
N ALA A 240 2.02 -33.98 -13.82
CA ALA A 240 1.68 -33.12 -12.69
C ALA A 240 2.20 -33.76 -11.39
N PRO A 241 2.68 -32.96 -10.42
CA PRO A 241 3.15 -33.49 -9.15
C PRO A 241 2.00 -34.07 -8.32
N ALA A 242 2.30 -35.15 -7.59
CA ALA A 242 1.35 -35.69 -6.63
C ALA A 242 1.26 -34.74 -5.40
N PRO A 243 0.05 -34.33 -4.98
CA PRO A 243 -0.10 -33.51 -3.78
C PRO A 243 0.30 -34.31 -2.53
N ILE A 244 0.82 -33.60 -1.52
CA ILE A 244 1.12 -34.20 -0.23
C ILE A 244 -0.22 -34.52 0.48
N PRO A 245 -0.46 -35.77 0.90
CA PRO A 245 -1.72 -36.15 1.53
C PRO A 245 -1.86 -35.51 2.91
N TYR A 246 -3.08 -35.09 3.24
CA TYR A 246 -3.49 -34.69 4.58
C TYR A 246 -3.63 -35.92 5.50
N SER A 247 -3.96 -35.69 6.77
CA SER A 247 -4.35 -36.77 7.68
C SER A 247 -5.54 -37.58 7.15
N ALA A 248 -5.60 -38.87 7.50
CA ALA A 248 -6.50 -39.85 6.89
C ALA A 248 -7.99 -39.50 7.00
N ASP A 249 -8.41 -38.87 8.10
CA ASP A 249 -9.78 -38.38 8.32
C ASP A 249 -10.12 -37.22 7.38
N ILE A 250 -9.17 -36.32 7.11
CA ILE A 250 -9.34 -35.21 6.17
C ILE A 250 -9.33 -35.72 4.74
N GLU A 251 -8.45 -36.65 4.39
CA GLU A 251 -8.45 -37.30 3.07
C GLU A 251 -9.77 -38.04 2.78
N ALA A 252 -10.35 -38.70 3.79
CA ALA A 252 -11.66 -39.33 3.64
C ALA A 252 -12.76 -38.30 3.37
N ALA A 253 -12.73 -37.14 4.03
CA ALA A 253 -13.68 -36.06 3.78
C ALA A 253 -13.50 -35.43 2.39
N ILE A 254 -12.25 -35.23 1.95
CA ILE A 254 -11.93 -34.74 0.60
C ILE A 254 -12.46 -35.73 -0.44
N ALA A 255 -12.18 -37.02 -0.30
CA ALA A 255 -12.63 -38.06 -1.22
C ALA A 255 -14.16 -38.15 -1.28
N PHE A 256 -14.84 -38.03 -0.14
CA PHE A 256 -16.30 -38.04 -0.07
C PHE A 256 -16.91 -36.89 -0.88
N VAL A 257 -16.40 -35.66 -0.73
CA VAL A 257 -16.89 -34.50 -1.49
C VAL A 257 -16.47 -34.58 -2.96
N ALA A 258 -15.22 -34.97 -3.25
CA ALA A 258 -14.68 -35.07 -4.60
C ALA A 258 -15.46 -36.08 -5.46
N SER A 259 -15.93 -37.21 -4.89
CA SER A 259 -16.73 -38.21 -5.61
C SER A 259 -18.09 -37.70 -6.14
N GLN A 260 -18.54 -36.54 -5.65
CA GLN A 260 -19.81 -35.92 -6.03
C GLN A 260 -19.61 -34.74 -6.99
N ILE A 261 -18.36 -34.49 -7.41
CA ILE A 261 -17.96 -33.39 -8.27
C ILE A 261 -17.33 -33.98 -9.53
N GLU A 262 -17.70 -33.47 -10.71
CA GLU A 262 -17.03 -33.79 -11.98
C GLU A 262 -16.44 -32.50 -12.56
N THR A 263 -15.15 -32.29 -12.33
CA THR A 263 -14.37 -31.12 -12.78
C THR A 263 -12.97 -31.54 -13.26
N ASP A 264 -12.24 -30.62 -13.87
CA ASP A 264 -10.84 -30.88 -14.27
C ASP A 264 -9.90 -31.11 -13.06
N ASN A 265 -10.30 -30.71 -11.84
CA ASN A 265 -9.54 -30.92 -10.61
C ASN A 265 -10.47 -31.06 -9.38
N ASP A 266 -11.05 -32.25 -9.22
CA ASP A 266 -12.04 -32.53 -8.17
C ASP A 266 -11.48 -32.34 -6.76
N ARG A 267 -10.19 -32.63 -6.56
CA ARG A 267 -9.52 -32.50 -5.27
C ARG A 267 -9.46 -31.04 -4.80
N LEU A 268 -9.00 -30.13 -5.66
CA LEU A 268 -8.92 -28.70 -5.31
C LEU A 268 -10.30 -28.13 -4.98
N PHE A 269 -11.31 -28.45 -5.80
CA PHE A 269 -12.68 -28.01 -5.56
C PHE A 269 -13.21 -28.54 -4.22
N ALA A 270 -13.01 -29.84 -3.93
CA ALA A 270 -13.42 -30.42 -2.66
C ALA A 270 -12.77 -29.72 -1.45
N ILE A 271 -11.45 -29.50 -1.49
CA ILE A 271 -10.74 -28.79 -0.41
C ILE A 271 -11.33 -27.38 -0.22
N LYS A 272 -11.48 -26.61 -1.29
CA LYS A 272 -11.95 -25.22 -1.21
C LYS A 272 -13.40 -25.09 -0.73
N LEU A 273 -14.25 -26.05 -1.08
CA LEU A 273 -15.63 -26.10 -0.57
C LEU A 273 -15.66 -26.47 0.91
N LEU A 274 -14.83 -27.41 1.36
CA LEU A 274 -14.71 -27.77 2.76
C LEU A 274 -14.14 -26.61 3.61
N GLU A 275 -13.27 -25.79 3.05
CA GLU A 275 -12.81 -24.52 3.65
C GLU A 275 -13.88 -23.42 3.68
N GLY A 276 -14.99 -23.59 2.95
CA GLY A 276 -16.06 -22.61 2.88
C GLY A 276 -15.78 -21.42 1.95
N ASP A 277 -14.94 -21.59 0.93
CA ASP A 277 -14.65 -20.52 -0.05
C ASP A 277 -15.93 -20.18 -0.87
N VAL A 278 -16.36 -18.92 -0.74
CA VAL A 278 -17.59 -18.39 -1.37
C VAL A 278 -17.54 -18.50 -2.89
N PHE A 279 -16.39 -18.26 -3.52
CA PHE A 279 -16.25 -18.30 -4.98
C PHE A 279 -16.45 -19.70 -5.55
N PHE A 280 -15.86 -20.70 -4.91
CA PHE A 280 -16.04 -22.10 -5.32
C PHE A 280 -17.48 -22.57 -5.06
N ARG A 281 -18.06 -22.14 -3.94
CA ARG A 281 -19.46 -22.43 -3.62
C ARG A 281 -20.42 -21.86 -4.66
N ASP A 282 -20.27 -20.60 -5.04
CA ASP A 282 -21.13 -19.96 -6.06
C ASP A 282 -21.01 -20.63 -7.43
N ARG A 283 -19.80 -21.09 -7.78
CA ARG A 283 -19.55 -21.78 -9.06
C ARG A 283 -20.21 -23.15 -9.11
N ILE A 284 -20.17 -23.92 -8.02
CA ILE A 284 -20.83 -25.24 -7.97
C ILE A 284 -22.33 -25.14 -7.70
N HIS A 285 -22.81 -24.20 -6.89
CA HIS A 285 -24.24 -24.11 -6.55
C HIS A 285 -25.10 -23.91 -7.81
N ARG A 286 -24.56 -23.24 -8.84
CA ARG A 286 -25.20 -23.13 -10.17
C ARG A 286 -25.29 -24.46 -10.93
N SER A 287 -24.38 -25.38 -10.68
CA SER A 287 -24.26 -26.67 -11.37
C SER A 287 -24.91 -27.83 -10.60
N LEU A 288 -24.87 -27.82 -9.26
CA LEU A 288 -25.29 -28.91 -8.37
C LEU A 288 -25.91 -28.37 -7.05
N PRO A 289 -27.19 -27.95 -7.03
CA PRO A 289 -27.83 -27.34 -5.86
C PRO A 289 -28.00 -28.27 -4.64
N GLY A 290 -27.82 -29.59 -4.80
CA GLY A 290 -27.90 -30.57 -3.70
C GLY A 290 -26.59 -30.76 -2.92
N LEU A 291 -25.46 -30.24 -3.41
CA LEU A 291 -24.14 -30.51 -2.83
C LEU A 291 -23.90 -29.79 -1.49
N ASP A 292 -24.63 -28.70 -1.22
CA ASP A 292 -24.48 -27.92 0.01
C ASP A 292 -24.72 -28.75 1.28
N GLN A 293 -25.66 -29.70 1.25
CA GLN A 293 -25.92 -30.60 2.39
C GLN A 293 -24.75 -31.57 2.62
N THR A 294 -24.17 -32.09 1.55
CA THR A 294 -23.00 -32.98 1.60
C THR A 294 -21.78 -32.26 2.16
N ILE A 295 -21.54 -31.02 1.70
CA ILE A 295 -20.45 -30.18 2.19
C ILE A 295 -20.64 -29.88 3.68
N ALA A 296 -21.84 -29.46 4.09
CA ALA A 296 -22.16 -29.17 5.48
C ALA A 296 -21.96 -30.41 6.38
N ALA A 297 -22.41 -31.59 5.93
CA ALA A 297 -22.23 -32.84 6.66
C ALA A 297 -20.74 -33.20 6.82
N ALA A 298 -19.93 -33.02 5.79
CA ALA A 298 -18.49 -33.27 5.85
C ALA A 298 -17.77 -32.25 6.77
N GLN A 299 -18.14 -30.97 6.70
CA GLN A 299 -17.63 -29.93 7.60
C GLN A 299 -17.99 -30.20 9.07
N ASP A 300 -19.22 -30.63 9.33
CA ASP A 300 -19.66 -31.01 10.67
C ASP A 300 -18.94 -32.26 11.18
N GLY A 301 -18.67 -33.23 10.30
CA GLY A 301 -17.85 -34.41 10.62
C GLY A 301 -16.43 -34.03 11.07
N ILE A 302 -15.76 -33.15 10.32
CA ILE A 302 -14.43 -32.62 10.68
C ILE A 302 -14.50 -31.87 12.02
N LYS A 303 -15.53 -31.04 12.20
CA LYS A 303 -15.72 -30.26 13.43
C LYS A 303 -15.93 -31.13 14.66
N GLN A 304 -16.70 -32.21 14.54
CA GLN A 304 -16.90 -33.17 15.62
C GLN A 304 -15.62 -33.95 15.94
N ALA A 305 -14.85 -34.36 14.92
CA ALA A 305 -13.63 -35.13 15.10
C ALA A 305 -12.47 -34.29 15.68
N ARG A 306 -12.31 -33.04 15.24
CA ARG A 306 -11.17 -32.16 15.59
C ARG A 306 -11.50 -31.04 16.57
N GLY A 307 -12.77 -30.84 16.92
CA GLY A 307 -13.23 -29.80 17.84
C GLY A 307 -13.10 -28.37 17.30
N ARG A 308 -12.80 -28.20 16.01
CA ARG A 308 -12.57 -26.91 15.35
C ARG A 308 -13.25 -26.85 13.99
N PRO A 309 -13.66 -25.67 13.51
CA PRO A 309 -14.16 -25.47 12.15
C PRO A 309 -13.20 -26.01 11.07
N ALA A 310 -13.75 -26.49 9.94
CA ALA A 310 -12.97 -27.14 8.90
C ALA A 310 -11.87 -26.24 8.31
N ASP A 311 -12.16 -24.96 8.07
CA ASP A 311 -11.21 -23.95 7.59
C ASP A 311 -9.96 -23.84 8.50
N GLN A 312 -10.16 -23.85 9.82
CA GLN A 312 -9.07 -23.80 10.79
C GLN A 312 -8.26 -25.10 10.80
N VAL A 313 -8.90 -26.24 10.57
CA VAL A 313 -8.23 -27.55 10.51
C VAL A 313 -7.34 -27.63 9.26
N PHE A 314 -7.86 -27.26 8.08
CA PHE A 314 -7.06 -27.21 6.85
C PHE A 314 -5.86 -26.26 6.97
N SER A 315 -6.06 -25.08 7.57
CA SER A 315 -4.96 -24.14 7.84
C SER A 315 -3.90 -24.73 8.76
N ALA A 316 -4.31 -25.40 9.85
CA ALA A 316 -3.38 -26.03 10.79
C ALA A 316 -2.61 -27.21 10.18
N GLU A 317 -3.27 -28.07 9.41
CA GLU A 317 -2.63 -29.20 8.73
C GLU A 317 -1.60 -28.73 7.70
N ARG A 318 -1.94 -27.73 6.87
CA ARG A 318 -0.96 -27.15 5.92
C ARG A 318 0.23 -26.53 6.63
N HIS A 319 0.00 -25.83 7.73
CA HIS A 319 1.08 -25.26 8.52
C HIS A 319 2.01 -26.35 9.07
N ALA A 320 1.43 -27.42 9.62
CA ALA A 320 2.18 -28.56 10.12
C ALA A 320 2.98 -29.27 9.01
N GLN A 321 2.37 -29.49 7.84
CA GLN A 321 3.05 -30.07 6.67
C GLN A 321 4.19 -29.18 6.18
N ALA A 322 3.98 -27.87 6.07
CA ALA A 322 5.03 -26.93 5.65
C ALA A 322 6.21 -26.95 6.63
N MET A 323 5.94 -27.08 7.93
CA MET A 323 6.98 -27.17 8.95
C MET A 323 7.72 -28.51 8.92
N ASP A 324 7.03 -29.63 8.71
CA ASP A 324 7.65 -30.95 8.54
C ASP A 324 8.58 -30.98 7.31
N VAL A 325 8.13 -30.43 6.18
CA VAL A 325 8.97 -30.28 4.98
C VAL A 325 10.18 -29.42 5.29
N PHE A 326 10.00 -28.29 5.98
CA PHE A 326 11.10 -27.40 6.36
C PHE A 326 12.12 -28.10 7.26
N GLU A 327 11.68 -28.77 8.33
CA GLU A 327 12.56 -29.47 9.28
C GLU A 327 13.33 -30.63 8.63
N SER A 328 12.74 -31.29 7.62
CA SER A 328 13.40 -32.35 6.87
C SER A 328 14.52 -31.88 5.93
N ALA A 329 14.46 -30.61 5.50
CA ALA A 329 15.32 -30.09 4.42
C ALA A 329 16.15 -28.86 4.82
N ALA A 330 15.93 -28.27 5.99
CA ALA A 330 16.64 -27.08 6.43
C ALA A 330 17.13 -27.17 7.88
N THR A 331 18.32 -26.63 8.11
CA THR A 331 18.88 -26.45 9.46
C THR A 331 19.09 -24.97 9.74
N VAL A 332 18.82 -24.55 10.97
CA VAL A 332 18.95 -23.15 11.41
C VAL A 332 20.13 -23.05 12.38
N GLY A 333 21.24 -22.52 11.88
CA GLY A 333 22.43 -22.19 12.65
C GLY A 333 22.44 -20.75 13.17
N ALA A 334 23.58 -20.33 13.70
CA ALA A 334 23.76 -18.95 14.13
C ALA A 334 23.83 -17.98 12.93
N PRO A 335 23.16 -16.81 12.99
CA PRO A 335 23.22 -15.83 11.91
C PRO A 335 24.61 -15.17 11.82
N ILE A 336 25.03 -14.85 10.60
CA ILE A 336 26.26 -14.11 10.33
C ILE A 336 26.01 -12.63 10.64
N GLN A 337 26.58 -12.11 11.73
CA GLN A 337 26.45 -10.69 12.06
C GLN A 337 27.35 -9.83 11.16
N THR A 338 26.72 -8.92 10.42
CA THR A 338 27.38 -7.93 9.57
C THR A 338 27.32 -6.53 10.18
N PHE A 339 28.15 -5.60 9.69
CA PHE A 339 28.09 -4.18 10.09
C PHE A 339 26.69 -3.57 9.96
N ARG A 340 25.91 -4.03 8.97
CA ARG A 340 24.52 -3.61 8.75
C ARG A 340 23.62 -3.94 9.94
N ASP A 341 23.84 -5.08 10.59
CA ASP A 341 23.05 -5.53 11.74
C ASP A 341 23.36 -4.70 12.99
N HIS A 342 24.58 -4.19 13.09
CA HIS A 342 24.95 -3.25 14.16
C HIS A 342 24.24 -1.90 13.97
N VAL A 343 24.24 -1.39 12.74
CA VAL A 343 23.51 -0.15 12.40
C VAL A 343 22.01 -0.34 12.63
N ASP A 344 21.44 -1.46 12.21
CA ASP A 344 20.00 -1.76 12.40
C ASP A 344 19.63 -1.81 13.88
N ARG A 345 20.50 -2.38 14.73
CA ARG A 345 20.28 -2.44 16.18
C ARG A 345 20.17 -1.06 16.82
N VAL A 346 20.98 -0.10 16.36
CA VAL A 346 20.92 1.29 16.83
C VAL A 346 19.68 1.98 16.27
N LEU A 347 19.43 1.84 14.96
CA LEU A 347 18.32 2.48 14.28
C LEU A 347 16.95 1.95 14.71
N MET A 348 16.83 0.69 15.13
CA MET A 348 15.58 0.08 15.59
C MET A 348 15.41 0.11 17.11
N HIS A 349 16.34 0.70 17.87
CA HIS A 349 16.19 0.81 19.31
C HIS A 349 14.98 1.70 19.67
N ARG A 350 14.23 1.33 20.71
CA ARG A 350 12.98 2.02 21.13
C ARG A 350 13.13 3.54 21.30
N THR A 351 14.26 4.00 21.84
CA THR A 351 14.56 5.43 22.08
C THR A 351 15.51 6.00 21.03
N PHE A 352 16.72 5.42 20.90
CA PHE A 352 17.71 5.87 19.93
C PHE A 352 17.22 5.79 18.48
N GLY A 353 16.31 4.88 18.15
CA GLY A 353 15.69 4.80 16.83
C GLY A 353 14.79 5.99 16.51
N LEU A 354 13.99 6.47 17.47
CA LEU A 354 13.19 7.69 17.29
C LEU A 354 14.07 8.94 17.18
N VAL A 355 15.15 9.01 17.97
CA VAL A 355 16.15 10.09 17.86
C VAL A 355 16.85 10.04 16.51
N ALA A 356 17.26 8.87 16.05
CA ALA A 356 17.88 8.67 14.75
C ALA A 356 16.92 9.00 13.60
N LEU A 357 15.64 8.65 13.71
CA LEU A 357 14.60 9.03 12.76
C LEU A 357 14.47 10.55 12.67
N ALA A 358 14.37 11.24 13.81
CA ALA A 358 14.34 12.70 13.84
C ALA A 358 15.61 13.31 13.23
N ALA A 359 16.79 12.76 13.54
CA ALA A 359 18.07 13.23 13.01
C ALA A 359 18.20 13.00 11.49
N ILE A 360 17.77 11.85 10.98
CA ILE A 360 17.81 11.53 9.54
C ILE A 360 16.84 12.44 8.78
N LEU A 361 15.61 12.64 9.30
CA LEU A 361 14.65 13.55 8.68
C LEU A 361 15.15 15.00 8.75
N TYR A 362 15.72 15.43 9.88
CA TYR A 362 16.33 16.75 10.00
C TYR A 362 17.47 16.93 8.99
N GLY A 363 18.36 15.94 8.86
CA GLY A 363 19.44 15.94 7.87
C GLY A 363 18.92 16.02 6.43
N LEU A 364 17.84 15.30 6.11
CA LEU A 364 17.16 15.39 4.83
C LEU A 364 16.63 16.81 4.58
N PHE A 365 15.90 17.41 5.52
CA PHE A 365 15.37 18.76 5.35
C PHE A 365 16.47 19.81 5.26
N PHE A 366 17.51 19.69 6.09
CA PHE A 366 18.67 20.56 6.04
C PHE A 366 19.36 20.51 4.67
N PHE A 367 19.56 19.31 4.12
CA PHE A 367 20.09 19.11 2.77
C PHE A 367 19.18 19.76 1.71
N VAL A 368 17.87 19.55 1.77
CA VAL A 368 16.89 20.14 0.85
C VAL A 368 16.90 21.65 0.91
N PHE A 369 16.90 22.25 2.11
CA PHE A 369 16.90 23.71 2.25
C PHE A 369 18.23 24.33 1.82
N LYS A 370 19.36 23.74 2.20
CA LYS A 370 20.69 24.28 1.86
C LYS A 370 20.94 24.26 0.36
N ILE A 371 20.60 23.15 -0.31
CA ILE A 371 20.70 23.06 -1.77
C ILE A 371 19.62 23.92 -2.43
N GLY A 372 18.41 23.91 -1.88
CA GLY A 372 17.29 24.68 -2.40
C GLY A 372 17.56 26.18 -2.42
N SER A 373 17.96 26.77 -1.30
CA SER A 373 18.28 28.20 -1.26
C SER A 373 19.42 28.57 -2.24
N ALA A 374 20.40 27.68 -2.45
CA ALA A 374 21.50 27.92 -3.37
C ALA A 374 21.06 27.89 -4.86
N ILE A 375 20.08 27.06 -5.22
CA ILE A 375 19.55 26.94 -6.59
C ILE A 375 18.41 27.95 -6.84
N GLU A 376 17.63 28.29 -5.81
CA GLU A 376 16.47 29.19 -5.90
C GLU A 376 16.87 30.62 -6.27
N ALA A 377 17.88 31.18 -5.59
CA ALA A 377 18.32 32.56 -5.80
C ALA A 377 18.68 32.89 -7.27
N PRO A 378 19.51 32.09 -7.99
CA PRO A 378 19.82 32.39 -9.38
C PRO A 378 18.61 32.20 -10.32
N ILE A 379 17.68 31.28 -10.00
CA ILE A 379 16.48 31.08 -10.81
C ILE A 379 15.58 32.32 -10.71
N TYR A 380 15.23 32.78 -9.50
CA TYR A 380 14.40 33.98 -9.36
C TYR A 380 15.10 35.22 -9.90
N GLY A 381 16.41 35.37 -9.68
CA GLY A 381 17.19 36.47 -10.25
C GLY A 381 17.09 36.53 -11.78
N LEU A 382 17.13 35.38 -12.47
CA LEU A 382 16.95 35.32 -13.92
C LEU A 382 15.54 35.77 -14.34
N PHE A 383 14.50 35.30 -13.66
CA PHE A 383 13.12 35.67 -14.00
C PHE A 383 12.78 37.12 -13.67
N ASP A 384 13.32 37.67 -12.58
CA ASP A 384 13.16 39.08 -12.21
C ASP A 384 13.83 40.00 -13.24
N GLN A 385 15.01 39.62 -13.75
CA GLN A 385 15.65 40.32 -14.86
C GLN A 385 14.80 40.30 -16.13
N LEU A 386 14.19 39.15 -16.45
CA LEU A 386 13.29 39.03 -17.60
C LEU A 386 12.03 39.89 -17.45
N VAL A 387 11.44 39.95 -16.25
CA VAL A 387 10.29 40.82 -15.96
C VAL A 387 10.68 42.29 -16.05
N THR A 388 11.86 42.67 -15.57
CA THR A 388 12.38 44.05 -15.66
C THR A 388 12.63 44.44 -17.12
N TRP A 389 13.23 43.55 -17.91
CA TRP A 389 13.42 43.74 -19.34
C TRP A 389 12.07 43.89 -20.08
N LEU A 390 11.07 43.07 -19.73
CA LEU A 390 9.72 43.18 -20.28
C LEU A 390 9.10 44.55 -19.98
N GLY A 391 9.34 45.11 -18.79
CA GLY A 391 8.85 46.45 -18.41
C GLY A 391 9.55 47.60 -19.14
N SER A 392 10.72 47.35 -19.73
CA SER A 392 11.38 48.31 -20.63
C SER A 392 10.84 48.25 -22.06
N ALA A 393 10.24 47.12 -22.46
CA ALA A 393 9.74 46.89 -23.82
C ALA A 393 8.22 47.13 -23.98
N LEU A 394 7.44 46.99 -22.91
CA LEU A 394 6.00 47.23 -22.89
C LEU A 394 5.62 48.27 -21.83
N PRO A 395 4.55 49.06 -22.05
CA PRO A 395 4.00 49.94 -21.02
C PRO A 395 3.60 49.13 -19.78
N SER A 396 4.03 49.58 -18.60
CA SER A 396 3.76 48.94 -17.30
C SER A 396 2.26 48.76 -17.01
N ASP A 397 1.43 49.61 -17.61
CA ASP A 397 -0.02 49.66 -17.37
C ASP A 397 -0.79 48.90 -18.47
N GLY A 398 -0.10 48.18 -19.35
CA GLY A 398 -0.72 47.41 -20.41
C GLY A 398 -1.22 46.05 -19.93
N LEU A 399 -2.40 45.64 -20.41
CA LEU A 399 -2.92 44.27 -20.25
C LEU A 399 -1.92 43.19 -20.73
N ALA A 400 -1.19 43.49 -21.81
CA ALA A 400 -0.15 42.61 -22.32
C ALA A 400 1.00 42.45 -21.31
N PHE A 401 1.45 43.54 -20.69
CA PHE A 401 2.49 43.50 -19.67
C PHE A 401 2.06 42.67 -18.46
N ALA A 402 0.83 42.88 -17.96
CA ALA A 402 0.26 42.07 -16.89
C ALA A 402 0.20 40.57 -17.24
N ALA A 403 -0.30 40.21 -18.41
CA ALA A 403 -0.37 38.81 -18.82
C ALA A 403 1.03 38.14 -18.93
N PHE A 404 1.99 38.82 -19.56
CA PHE A 404 3.35 38.29 -19.70
C PHE A 404 4.12 38.26 -18.38
N ARG A 405 3.92 39.25 -17.50
CA ARG A 405 4.46 39.24 -16.13
C ARG A 405 3.93 38.05 -15.36
N GLY A 406 2.61 37.81 -15.38
CA GLY A 406 1.99 36.65 -14.73
C GLY A 406 2.48 35.31 -15.30
N LEU A 407 2.72 35.23 -16.62
CA LEU A 407 3.32 34.05 -17.26
C LEU A 407 4.74 33.78 -16.76
N LEU A 408 5.61 34.80 -16.79
CA LEU A 408 7.00 34.68 -16.34
C LEU A 408 7.09 34.35 -14.85
N GLN A 409 6.28 35.01 -14.01
CA GLN A 409 6.20 34.72 -12.58
C GLN A 409 5.66 33.30 -12.31
N GLY A 410 4.69 32.84 -13.10
CA GLY A 410 4.16 31.49 -12.99
C GLY A 410 5.20 30.41 -13.33
N ILE A 411 5.95 30.59 -14.41
CA ILE A 411 7.04 29.69 -14.81
C ILE A 411 8.19 29.77 -13.80
N GLY A 412 8.61 30.98 -13.43
CA GLY A 412 9.71 31.24 -12.52
C GLY A 412 9.44 30.68 -11.12
N GLY A 413 8.26 30.96 -10.57
CA GLY A 413 7.84 30.34 -9.32
C GLY A 413 7.79 28.82 -9.45
N GLY A 414 7.22 28.30 -10.55
CA GLY A 414 7.15 26.86 -10.84
C GLY A 414 8.52 26.17 -10.77
N LEU A 415 9.47 26.64 -11.59
CA LEU A 415 10.85 26.14 -11.63
C LEU A 415 11.59 26.39 -10.32
N GLY A 416 11.37 27.54 -9.69
CA GLY A 416 11.94 27.95 -8.40
C GLY A 416 11.54 27.08 -7.21
N ILE A 417 10.55 26.19 -7.35
CA ILE A 417 10.27 25.16 -6.33
C ILE A 417 10.68 23.77 -6.78
N VAL A 418 10.40 23.44 -8.05
CA VAL A 418 10.64 22.08 -8.55
C VAL A 418 12.11 21.73 -8.47
N LEU A 419 12.97 22.59 -9.00
CA LEU A 419 14.41 22.32 -9.05
C LEU A 419 15.06 22.46 -7.67
N PRO A 420 14.80 23.52 -6.90
CA PRO A 420 15.54 23.74 -5.66
C PRO A 420 15.07 22.86 -4.49
N PHE A 421 13.76 22.63 -4.37
CA PHE A 421 13.22 21.94 -3.19
C PHE A 421 12.67 20.56 -3.50
N LEU A 422 11.84 20.43 -4.56
CA LEU A 422 11.19 19.16 -4.86
C LEU A 422 12.19 18.08 -5.32
N VAL A 423 13.11 18.42 -6.22
CA VAL A 423 14.11 17.48 -6.75
C VAL A 423 15.04 16.94 -5.65
N PRO A 424 15.70 17.78 -4.82
CA PRO A 424 16.51 17.28 -3.70
C PRO A 424 15.71 16.49 -2.68
N PHE A 425 14.45 16.88 -2.40
CA PHE A 425 13.58 16.14 -1.50
C PHE A 425 13.25 14.75 -2.05
N LEU A 426 12.86 14.66 -3.32
CA LEU A 426 12.57 13.40 -3.99
C LEU A 426 13.82 12.51 -4.08
N PHE A 427 14.99 13.09 -4.29
CA PHE A 427 16.26 12.37 -4.28
C PHE A 427 16.55 11.76 -2.90
N GLY A 428 16.49 12.56 -1.84
CA GLY A 428 16.75 12.06 -0.48
C GLY A 428 15.69 11.06 -0.01
N LEU A 429 14.42 11.27 -0.35
CA LEU A 429 13.36 10.31 -0.09
C LEU A 429 13.57 9.00 -0.85
N ALA A 430 13.96 9.05 -2.13
CA ALA A 430 14.24 7.86 -2.93
C ALA A 430 15.41 7.06 -2.36
N ILE A 431 16.43 7.72 -1.80
CA ILE A 431 17.51 7.04 -1.06
C ILE A 431 16.96 6.34 0.18
N LEU A 432 16.16 7.01 1.01
CA LEU A 432 15.58 6.40 2.22
C LEU A 432 14.64 5.23 1.90
N GLU A 433 13.90 5.33 0.80
CA GLU A 433 13.03 4.28 0.28
C GLU A 433 13.84 3.08 -0.23
N ASP A 434 14.81 3.29 -1.13
CA ASP A 434 15.58 2.22 -1.75
C ASP A 434 16.56 1.54 -0.78
N VAL A 435 17.08 2.27 0.21
CA VAL A 435 17.85 1.68 1.31
C VAL A 435 16.99 0.74 2.16
N GLY A 436 15.67 0.99 2.23
CA GLY A 436 14.76 0.24 3.08
C GLY A 436 14.65 0.83 4.50
N TYR A 437 14.92 2.13 4.68
CA TYR A 437 14.75 2.80 5.97
C TYR A 437 13.28 3.13 6.28
N LEU A 438 12.47 3.46 5.27
CA LEU A 438 11.05 3.82 5.47
C LEU A 438 10.21 2.74 6.20
N PRO A 439 10.34 1.44 5.90
CA PRO A 439 9.66 0.38 6.67
C PRO A 439 10.06 0.36 8.16
N ARG A 440 11.33 0.60 8.48
CA ARG A 440 11.83 0.65 9.87
C ARG A 440 11.32 1.88 10.61
N ALA A 441 11.27 3.02 9.94
CA ALA A 441 10.63 4.22 10.47
C ALA A 441 9.14 3.95 10.80
N GLY A 442 8.44 3.21 9.92
CA GLY A 442 7.08 2.74 10.16
C GLY A 442 6.97 1.85 11.40
N TYR A 443 7.88 0.89 11.57
CA TYR A 443 7.93 0.03 12.77
C TYR A 443 8.16 0.82 14.07
N LEU A 444 9.12 1.76 14.08
CA LEU A 444 9.43 2.59 15.26
C LEU A 444 8.24 3.47 15.66
N ALA A 445 7.53 4.01 14.68
CA ALA A 445 6.39 4.87 14.91
C ALA A 445 5.05 4.11 15.03
N ASP A 446 5.06 2.78 14.88
CA ASP A 446 3.85 1.95 14.95
C ASP A 446 3.12 2.08 16.30
N GLY A 447 3.87 2.10 17.40
CA GLY A 447 3.30 2.33 18.73
C GLY A 447 2.67 3.71 18.91
N LEU A 448 3.17 4.73 18.19
CA LEU A 448 2.56 6.06 18.17
C LEU A 448 1.30 6.08 17.30
N MET A 449 1.33 5.42 16.14
CA MET A 449 0.19 5.35 15.23
C MET A 449 -1.00 4.61 15.84
N HIS A 450 -0.76 3.50 16.55
CA HIS A 450 -1.84 2.77 17.21
C HIS A 450 -2.56 3.61 18.27
N ARG A 451 -1.87 4.56 18.93
CA ARG A 451 -2.52 5.50 19.88
C ARG A 451 -3.47 6.49 19.18
N ILE A 452 -3.20 6.81 17.92
CA ILE A 452 -4.06 7.63 17.04
C ILE A 452 -5.16 6.76 16.41
N GLY A 453 -4.99 5.43 16.44
CA GLY A 453 -5.88 4.45 15.83
C GLY A 453 -5.55 4.15 14.37
N LEU A 454 -4.28 4.32 13.98
CA LEU A 454 -3.73 4.04 12.66
C LEU A 454 -2.64 2.97 12.73
N HIS A 455 -2.26 2.44 11.56
CA HIS A 455 -1.19 1.46 11.43
C HIS A 455 0.18 2.16 11.22
N GLY A 456 1.30 1.53 11.60
CA GLY A 456 2.65 2.06 11.35
C GLY A 456 2.98 2.31 9.88
N LYS A 457 2.27 1.67 8.94
CA LYS A 457 2.37 1.93 7.49
C LYS A 457 1.94 3.38 7.14
N SER A 458 1.09 4.01 7.95
CA SER A 458 0.61 5.39 7.76
C SER A 458 1.71 6.45 7.98
N VAL A 459 2.81 6.09 8.65
CA VAL A 459 3.95 6.98 8.89
C VAL A 459 4.62 7.39 7.59
N ILE A 460 4.64 6.50 6.60
CA ILE A 460 5.29 6.76 5.31
C ILE A 460 4.61 7.95 4.61
N PRO A 461 3.27 7.97 4.39
CA PRO A 461 2.55 9.16 3.93
C PRO A 461 2.82 10.42 4.76
N PHE A 462 2.92 10.34 6.09
CA PHE A 462 3.21 11.51 6.92
C PHE A 462 4.60 12.11 6.66
N ILE A 463 5.62 11.26 6.57
CA ILE A 463 6.98 11.67 6.22
C ILE A 463 7.01 12.31 4.83
N LEU A 464 6.31 11.72 3.86
CA LEU A 464 6.17 12.28 2.51
C LEU A 464 5.46 13.65 2.51
N GLY A 465 4.49 13.84 3.42
CA GLY A 465 3.69 15.05 3.56
C GLY A 465 4.51 16.30 3.88
N TYR A 466 5.59 16.15 4.64
CA TYR A 466 6.53 17.24 4.93
C TYR A 466 7.26 17.75 3.67
N GLY A 467 7.40 16.91 2.65
CA GLY A 467 7.85 17.36 1.33
C GLY A 467 6.72 18.01 0.55
N CYS A 468 5.75 17.19 0.14
CA CYS A 468 4.60 17.63 -0.63
C CYS A 468 3.38 16.76 -0.33
N SER A 469 2.22 17.39 -0.19
CA SER A 469 0.97 16.70 0.10
C SER A 469 0.46 15.84 -1.06
N VAL A 470 0.83 16.14 -2.31
CA VAL A 470 0.43 15.35 -3.50
C VAL A 470 0.97 13.91 -3.46
N PRO A 471 2.32 13.68 -3.42
CA PRO A 471 2.85 12.32 -3.35
C PRO A 471 2.51 11.64 -2.01
N ALA A 472 2.29 12.40 -0.94
CA ALA A 472 1.83 11.85 0.34
C ALA A 472 0.44 11.20 0.22
N VAL A 473 -0.51 11.88 -0.42
CA VAL A 473 -1.86 11.34 -0.68
C VAL A 473 -1.78 10.10 -1.58
N MET A 474 -0.98 10.12 -2.64
CA MET A 474 -0.83 8.96 -3.52
C MET A 474 -0.20 7.76 -2.81
N ALA A 475 0.77 8.01 -1.91
CA ALA A 475 1.43 6.97 -1.14
C ALA A 475 0.50 6.23 -0.17
N THR A 476 -0.67 6.79 0.14
CA THR A 476 -1.68 6.09 0.97
C THR A 476 -2.23 4.82 0.31
N ARG A 477 -1.99 4.61 -0.99
CA ARG A 477 -2.31 3.34 -1.69
C ARG A 477 -1.61 2.12 -1.10
N ILE A 478 -0.55 2.30 -0.32
CA ILE A 478 0.11 1.21 0.42
C ILE A 478 -0.77 0.64 1.56
N LEU A 479 -1.82 1.35 1.95
CA LEU A 479 -2.75 0.94 3.00
C LEU A 479 -3.87 0.09 2.40
N GLU A 480 -3.96 -1.14 2.88
CA GLU A 480 -4.95 -2.15 2.44
C GLU A 480 -6.39 -1.70 2.76
N ASN A 481 -6.60 -1.13 3.94
CA ASN A 481 -7.91 -0.68 4.38
C ASN A 481 -8.30 0.68 3.77
N LYS A 482 -9.44 0.73 3.06
CA LYS A 482 -10.01 1.95 2.47
C LYS A 482 -10.25 3.06 3.50
N ARG A 483 -10.62 2.69 4.74
CA ARG A 483 -10.76 3.61 5.88
C ARG A 483 -9.43 4.26 6.25
N ASP A 484 -8.43 3.44 6.59
CA ASP A 484 -7.13 3.91 7.06
C ASP A 484 -6.43 4.75 5.98
N ARG A 485 -6.62 4.38 4.71
CA ARG A 485 -6.18 5.16 3.54
C ARG A 485 -6.77 6.57 3.52
N PHE A 486 -8.08 6.71 3.73
CA PHE A 486 -8.75 8.00 3.76
C PHE A 486 -8.31 8.86 4.96
N ILE A 487 -8.28 8.27 6.16
CA ILE A 487 -7.85 8.96 7.39
C ILE A 487 -6.40 9.45 7.24
N THR A 488 -5.51 8.56 6.79
CA THR A 488 -4.09 8.89 6.59
C THR A 488 -3.93 10.00 5.54
N ALA A 489 -4.68 9.97 4.43
CA ALA A 489 -4.61 11.01 3.42
C ALA A 489 -5.03 12.38 3.95
N MET A 490 -6.13 12.45 4.70
CA MET A 490 -6.60 13.70 5.32
C MET A 490 -5.56 14.26 6.30
N LEU A 491 -5.02 13.42 7.18
CA LEU A 491 -4.03 13.83 8.16
C LEU A 491 -2.68 14.20 7.51
N ALA A 492 -2.26 13.50 6.44
CA ALA A 492 -1.00 13.77 5.75
C ALA A 492 -1.01 15.13 5.06
N ILE A 493 -2.18 15.61 4.67
CA ILE A 493 -2.37 16.96 4.14
C ILE A 493 -2.25 18.01 5.24
N MET A 494 -2.49 17.68 6.51
CA MET A 494 -2.33 18.61 7.64
C MET A 494 -0.85 18.75 8.08
N VAL A 495 0.02 17.86 7.61
CA VAL A 495 1.48 17.96 7.83
C VAL A 495 2.03 19.17 7.05
N PRO A 496 2.85 20.04 7.68
CA PRO A 496 3.46 21.19 7.02
C PRO A 496 4.41 20.71 5.91
N CYS A 497 3.98 20.86 4.66
CA CYS A 497 4.86 20.70 3.50
C CYS A 497 5.94 21.79 3.45
N VAL A 498 6.93 21.64 2.56
CA VAL A 498 8.04 22.61 2.40
C VAL A 498 7.51 24.05 2.28
N ALA A 499 6.50 24.28 1.45
CA ALA A 499 5.93 25.60 1.24
C ALA A 499 5.29 26.20 2.51
N ARG A 500 4.58 25.39 3.32
CA ARG A 500 4.03 25.85 4.60
C ARG A 500 5.12 26.09 5.64
N THR A 501 6.17 25.27 5.62
CA THR A 501 7.37 25.49 6.42
C THR A 501 8.03 26.84 6.10
N THR A 502 8.12 27.22 4.82
CA THR A 502 8.61 28.54 4.41
C THR A 502 7.74 29.68 4.95
N VAL A 503 6.40 29.54 4.93
CA VAL A 503 5.52 30.55 5.54
C VAL A 503 5.74 30.65 7.06
N ILE A 504 5.87 29.52 7.75
CA ILE A 504 6.12 29.49 9.21
C ILE A 504 7.43 30.18 9.56
N TYR A 505 8.54 29.82 8.93
CA TYR A 505 9.84 30.43 9.23
C TYR A 505 9.96 31.85 8.70
N GLY A 506 9.43 32.12 7.51
CA GLY A 506 9.48 33.45 6.88
C GLY A 506 8.63 34.50 7.59
N LEU A 507 7.50 34.10 8.20
CA LEU A 507 6.63 35.02 8.94
C LEU A 507 6.87 34.94 10.45
N VAL A 508 6.74 33.77 11.07
CA VAL A 508 6.83 33.63 12.53
C VAL A 508 8.28 33.51 12.98
N GLY A 509 9.08 32.69 12.29
CA GLY A 509 10.49 32.50 12.65
C GLY A 509 11.32 33.79 12.56
N TYR A 510 11.13 34.55 11.48
CA TYR A 510 11.88 35.78 11.21
C TYR A 510 11.38 36.98 12.04
N PHE A 511 10.06 37.24 12.09
CA PHE A 511 9.54 38.46 12.74
C PHE A 511 9.20 38.30 14.22
N ILE A 512 8.91 37.09 14.71
CA ILE A 512 8.49 36.86 16.10
C ILE A 512 9.56 36.06 16.86
N GLY A 513 10.14 35.05 16.21
CA GLY A 513 11.27 34.29 16.72
C GLY A 513 11.14 32.78 16.52
N PRO A 514 12.27 32.04 16.55
CA PRO A 514 12.32 30.61 16.24
C PRO A 514 11.57 29.73 17.24
N HIS A 515 11.46 30.15 18.51
CA HIS A 515 10.74 29.39 19.54
C HIS A 515 9.24 29.29 19.26
N LEU A 516 8.62 30.38 18.77
CA LEU A 516 7.20 30.37 18.41
C LEU A 516 6.94 29.67 17.08
N ALA A 517 7.89 29.70 16.16
CA ALA A 517 7.85 28.85 14.96
C ALA A 517 7.88 27.35 15.35
N PHE A 518 8.75 26.96 16.29
CA PHE A 518 8.78 25.60 16.82
C PHE A 518 7.48 25.22 17.53
N LEU A 519 6.88 26.13 18.30
CA LEU A 519 5.59 25.91 18.95
C LEU A 519 4.48 25.58 17.93
N LEU A 520 4.47 26.19 16.74
CA LEU A 520 3.52 25.85 15.68
C LEU A 520 3.64 24.39 15.22
N TYR A 521 4.85 23.82 15.16
CA TYR A 521 5.04 22.39 14.86
C TYR A 521 4.51 21.49 15.98
N VAL A 522 4.69 21.89 17.23
CA VAL A 522 4.14 21.15 18.39
C VAL A 522 2.61 21.16 18.35
N ILE A 523 2.00 22.33 18.12
CA ILE A 523 0.55 22.46 17.93
C ILE A 523 0.09 21.62 16.74
N ASN A 524 0.84 21.63 15.64
CA ASN A 524 0.54 20.82 14.45
C ASN A 524 0.44 19.33 14.75
N LEU A 525 1.48 18.78 15.38
CA LEU A 525 1.51 17.36 15.73
C LEU A 525 0.36 17.01 16.69
N PHE A 526 0.06 17.87 17.65
CA PHE A 526 -1.05 17.69 18.57
C PHE A 526 -2.41 17.67 17.86
N VAL A 527 -2.67 18.64 16.98
CA VAL A 527 -3.91 18.70 16.20
C VAL A 527 -4.05 17.48 15.29
N ILE A 528 -2.97 17.04 14.61
CA ILE A 528 -2.98 15.82 13.79
C ILE A 528 -3.33 14.60 14.64
N ALA A 529 -2.71 14.43 15.81
CA ALA A 529 -3.00 13.32 16.70
C ALA A 529 -4.45 13.33 17.20
N LEU A 530 -4.97 14.51 17.57
CA LEU A 530 -6.36 14.68 18.00
C LEU A 530 -7.35 14.40 16.86
N SER A 531 -7.14 15.01 15.69
CA SER A 531 -7.98 14.79 14.51
C SER A 531 -7.98 13.33 14.07
N GLY A 532 -6.84 12.65 14.13
CA GLY A 532 -6.76 11.23 13.83
C GLY A 532 -7.57 10.38 14.80
N LYS A 533 -7.44 10.64 16.11
CA LYS A 533 -8.23 9.94 17.14
C LYS A 533 -9.74 10.17 16.96
N VAL A 534 -10.15 11.40 16.65
CA VAL A 534 -11.56 11.75 16.38
C VAL A 534 -12.06 11.03 15.13
N LEU A 535 -11.31 11.06 14.04
CA LEU A 535 -11.74 10.47 12.77
C LEU A 535 -11.79 8.94 12.84
N THR A 536 -10.84 8.31 13.53
CA THR A 536 -10.88 6.87 13.85
C THR A 536 -12.16 6.52 14.62
N LYS A 537 -12.57 7.35 15.60
CA LYS A 537 -13.80 7.11 16.36
C LYS A 537 -15.07 7.30 15.52
N LEU A 538 -15.08 8.27 14.60
CA LEU A 538 -16.23 8.55 13.72
C LEU A 538 -16.43 7.48 12.64
N MET A 539 -15.37 6.84 12.19
CA MET A 539 -15.41 5.80 11.17
C MET A 539 -14.91 4.49 11.78
N PRO A 540 -15.69 3.71 12.55
CA PRO A 540 -15.20 2.47 13.14
C PRO A 540 -14.86 1.42 12.07
N GLY A 541 -13.77 0.67 12.29
CA GLY A 541 -13.32 -0.41 11.42
C GLY A 541 -12.28 -1.27 12.14
N VAL A 542 -12.18 -2.54 11.76
CA VAL A 542 -11.18 -3.46 12.32
C VAL A 542 -9.85 -3.17 11.62
N THR A 543 -8.83 -2.79 12.38
CA THR A 543 -7.46 -2.70 11.90
C THR A 543 -6.81 -4.05 12.21
N PRO A 544 -6.68 -4.98 11.24
CA PRO A 544 -6.05 -6.25 11.50
C PRO A 544 -4.60 -6.00 11.94
N GLY A 545 -4.18 -6.68 13.02
CA GLY A 545 -2.78 -6.65 13.43
C GLY A 545 -1.95 -7.33 12.37
N LEU A 546 -1.25 -6.56 11.54
CA LEU A 546 -0.38 -7.11 10.51
C LEU A 546 1.03 -7.24 11.06
N ILE A 547 1.65 -8.40 10.85
CA ILE A 547 3.08 -8.57 11.09
C ILE A 547 3.81 -7.82 9.97
N LEU A 548 4.37 -6.64 10.28
CA LEU A 548 5.14 -5.86 9.32
C LEU A 548 6.45 -6.59 9.00
N GLU A 549 6.54 -7.21 7.82
CA GLU A 549 7.79 -7.75 7.30
C GLU A 549 8.75 -6.59 6.96
N ILE A 550 9.84 -6.44 7.72
CA ILE A 550 10.85 -5.42 7.48
C ILE A 550 11.86 -5.97 6.47
N PRO A 551 11.97 -5.39 5.25
CA PRO A 551 12.91 -5.86 4.25
C PRO A 551 14.36 -5.58 4.68
N SER A 552 15.28 -6.41 4.18
CA SER A 552 16.73 -6.22 4.39
C SER A 552 17.23 -4.93 3.72
N TYR A 553 18.30 -4.36 4.27
CA TYR A 553 18.95 -3.18 3.70
C TYR A 553 19.48 -3.46 2.29
N LYS A 554 19.07 -2.63 1.33
CA LYS A 554 19.54 -2.69 -0.05
C LYS A 554 20.49 -1.54 -0.33
N VAL A 555 21.42 -1.74 -1.26
CA VAL A 555 22.27 -0.66 -1.76
C VAL A 555 21.47 0.07 -2.84
N PRO A 556 21.22 1.39 -2.68
CA PRO A 556 20.42 2.13 -3.65
C PRO A 556 21.14 2.21 -5.00
N SER A 557 20.40 2.09 -6.10
CA SER A 557 20.96 2.24 -7.44
C SER A 557 20.63 3.61 -8.02
N LEU A 558 21.66 4.36 -8.44
CA LEU A 558 21.49 5.72 -8.94
C LEU A 558 20.57 5.80 -10.17
N ARG A 559 20.56 4.75 -11.00
CA ARG A 559 19.69 4.66 -12.18
C ARG A 559 18.20 4.59 -11.79
N VAL A 560 17.86 3.77 -10.80
CA VAL A 560 16.48 3.64 -10.32
C VAL A 560 16.03 4.92 -9.62
N ILE A 561 16.87 5.51 -8.78
CA ILE A 561 16.60 6.80 -8.13
C ILE A 561 16.31 7.88 -9.20
N GLY A 562 17.17 7.99 -10.21
CA GLY A 562 17.00 8.96 -11.29
C GLY A 562 15.71 8.74 -12.09
N ALA A 563 15.37 7.48 -12.41
CA ALA A 563 14.14 7.15 -13.12
C ALA A 563 12.88 7.49 -12.29
N LYS A 564 12.87 7.13 -11.00
CA LYS A 564 11.78 7.48 -10.06
C LYS A 564 11.61 9.00 -9.96
N MET A 565 12.72 9.73 -9.82
CA MET A 565 12.73 11.18 -9.73
C MET A 565 12.19 11.83 -11.01
N TRP A 566 12.67 11.41 -12.18
CA TRP A 566 12.22 11.94 -13.47
C TRP A 566 10.73 11.71 -13.70
N MET A 567 10.22 10.52 -13.37
CA MET A 567 8.78 10.21 -13.49
C MET A 567 7.93 11.18 -12.67
N ARG A 568 8.30 11.42 -11.41
CA ARG A 568 7.57 12.34 -10.51
C ARG A 568 7.70 13.81 -10.92
N VAL A 569 8.90 14.24 -11.34
CA VAL A 569 9.12 15.59 -11.86
C VAL A 569 8.32 15.83 -13.14
N ARG A 570 8.29 14.87 -14.06
CA ARG A 570 7.50 14.94 -15.30
C ARG A 570 6.00 15.07 -15.00
N GLU A 571 5.49 14.34 -14.00
CA GLU A 571 4.09 14.45 -13.58
C GLU A 571 3.77 15.85 -13.05
N PHE A 572 4.66 16.43 -12.23
CA PHE A 572 4.54 17.81 -11.79
C PHE A 572 4.55 18.80 -12.97
N LEU A 573 5.51 18.67 -13.88
CA LEU A 573 5.65 19.58 -15.03
C LEU A 573 4.44 19.51 -15.97
N ARG A 574 3.82 18.34 -16.12
CA ARG A 574 2.66 18.17 -17.01
C ARG A 574 1.35 18.61 -16.37
N HIS A 575 1.16 18.40 -15.06
CA HIS A 575 -0.13 18.62 -14.40
C HIS A 575 -0.17 19.84 -13.49
N ALA A 576 0.88 20.08 -12.69
CA ALA A 576 0.90 21.19 -11.74
C ALA A 576 1.38 22.50 -12.40
N MET A 577 2.42 22.44 -13.24
CA MET A 577 2.98 23.64 -13.87
C MET A 577 1.94 24.45 -14.68
N PRO A 578 1.08 23.84 -15.53
CA PRO A 578 0.10 24.62 -16.29
C PRO A 578 -0.90 25.35 -15.40
N ILE A 579 -1.36 24.71 -14.32
CA ILE A 579 -2.30 25.31 -13.37
C ILE A 579 -1.67 26.53 -12.68
N LEU A 580 -0.38 26.43 -12.33
CA LEU A 580 0.36 27.53 -11.71
C LEU A 580 0.55 28.71 -12.65
N VAL A 581 0.91 28.44 -13.90
CA VAL A 581 1.06 29.47 -14.94
C VAL A 581 -0.27 30.17 -15.19
N ILE A 582 -1.36 29.41 -15.40
CA ILE A 582 -2.70 29.98 -15.63
C ILE A 582 -3.14 30.79 -14.42
N GLY A 583 -2.97 30.27 -13.20
CA GLY A 583 -3.32 30.98 -11.96
C GLY A 583 -2.55 32.29 -11.79
N SER A 584 -1.27 32.32 -12.18
CA SER A 584 -0.41 33.51 -12.09
C SER A 584 -0.79 34.57 -13.14
N ILE A 585 -1.14 34.15 -14.36
CA ILE A 585 -1.67 35.06 -15.40
C ILE A 585 -2.99 35.67 -14.97
N VAL A 586 -3.94 34.83 -14.52
CA VAL A 586 -5.26 35.28 -14.05
C VAL A 586 -5.08 36.27 -12.91
N MET A 587 -4.14 36.03 -11.99
CA MET A 587 -3.89 36.98 -10.90
C MET A 587 -3.33 38.31 -11.39
N SER A 588 -2.29 38.29 -12.22
CA SER A 588 -1.69 39.54 -12.69
C SER A 588 -2.72 40.40 -13.44
N LEU A 589 -3.71 39.78 -14.09
CA LEU A 589 -4.84 40.48 -14.69
C LEU A 589 -5.83 41.00 -13.63
N LEU A 590 -6.16 40.21 -12.60
CA LEU A 590 -7.06 40.65 -11.51
C LEU A 590 -6.46 41.79 -10.68
N GLU A 591 -5.14 41.81 -10.48
CA GLU A 591 -4.41 42.95 -9.89
C GLU A 591 -4.51 44.18 -10.78
N HIS A 592 -4.33 44.03 -12.09
CA HIS A 592 -4.43 45.14 -13.05
C HIS A 592 -5.83 45.79 -13.06
N PHE A 593 -6.89 45.02 -12.81
CA PHE A 593 -8.27 45.51 -12.76
C PHE A 593 -8.76 45.91 -11.35
N ASP A 594 -7.90 45.93 -10.32
CA ASP A 594 -8.25 46.22 -8.92
C ASP A 594 -9.40 45.33 -8.35
N VAL A 595 -9.61 44.14 -8.93
CA VAL A 595 -10.62 43.16 -8.48
C VAL A 595 -10.24 42.55 -7.13
N SER A 596 -9.01 42.78 -6.67
CA SER A 596 -8.49 42.42 -5.36
C SER A 596 -9.40 42.87 -4.20
N ARG A 597 -10.09 44.01 -4.30
CA ARG A 597 -11.07 44.45 -3.27
C ARG A 597 -12.27 43.51 -3.16
N PHE A 598 -12.81 43.05 -4.28
CA PHE A 598 -13.95 42.13 -4.31
C PHE A 598 -13.55 40.73 -3.79
N LEU A 599 -12.36 40.26 -4.19
CA LEU A 599 -11.81 38.99 -3.70
C LEU A 599 -11.57 39.00 -2.18
N ASN A 600 -11.07 40.11 -1.65
CA ASN A 600 -10.93 40.30 -0.21
C ASN A 600 -12.27 40.25 0.53
N ALA A 601 -13.34 40.81 -0.07
CA ALA A 601 -14.69 40.77 0.51
C ALA A 601 -15.27 39.35 0.58
N ILE A 602 -14.98 38.49 -0.41
CA ILE A 602 -15.43 37.09 -0.41
C ILE A 602 -14.85 36.30 0.78
N VAL A 603 -13.60 36.59 1.16
CA VAL A 603 -12.89 35.89 2.24
C VAL A 603 -13.15 36.53 3.61
N LEU A 604 -13.87 37.64 3.65
CA LEU A 604 -14.20 38.36 4.89
C LEU A 604 -14.80 37.47 5.99
N PRO A 605 -15.72 36.51 5.69
CA PRO A 605 -16.27 35.61 6.70
C PRO A 605 -15.21 34.74 7.40
N ILE A 606 -14.03 34.60 6.81
CA ILE A 606 -12.89 33.85 7.37
C ILE A 606 -11.90 34.80 8.06
N THR A 607 -11.54 35.92 7.43
CA THR A 607 -10.52 36.85 7.96
C THR A 607 -11.02 37.64 9.17
N TRP A 608 -12.29 38.06 9.18
CA TRP A 608 -12.88 38.85 10.26
C TRP A 608 -12.93 38.10 11.60
N PRO A 609 -13.42 36.84 11.68
CA PRO A 609 -13.37 36.06 12.93
C PRO A 609 -11.95 35.78 13.42
N LEU A 610 -10.97 35.71 12.52
CA LEU A 610 -9.56 35.50 12.88
C LEU A 610 -8.84 36.79 13.30
N GLY A 611 -9.49 37.95 13.17
CA GLY A 611 -8.88 39.25 13.51
C GLY A 611 -7.80 39.68 12.52
N LEU A 612 -7.86 39.15 11.30
CA LEU A 612 -6.93 39.43 10.22
C LEU A 612 -7.44 40.61 9.37
N PRO A 613 -6.56 41.53 8.93
CA PRO A 613 -6.96 42.60 8.03
C PRO A 613 -7.58 42.06 6.73
N MET A 614 -8.56 42.79 6.16
CA MET A 614 -9.24 42.37 4.92
C MET A 614 -8.28 42.15 3.76
N VAL A 615 -7.17 42.90 3.73
CA VAL A 615 -6.13 42.86 2.71
C VAL A 615 -5.45 41.47 2.63
N LEU A 616 -5.56 40.65 3.69
CA LEU A 616 -5.02 39.29 3.73
C LEU A 616 -5.93 38.23 3.05
N GLY A 617 -7.10 38.61 2.53
CA GLY A 617 -7.99 37.69 1.81
C GLY A 617 -7.36 37.14 0.52
N VAL A 618 -6.74 38.02 -0.28
CA VAL A 618 -6.01 37.67 -1.50
C VAL A 618 -4.87 36.67 -1.21
N PRO A 619 -3.93 36.91 -0.27
CA PRO A 619 -2.93 35.93 0.13
C PRO A 619 -3.48 34.54 0.46
N LEU A 620 -4.63 34.45 1.12
CA LEU A 620 -5.27 33.17 1.46
C LEU A 620 -5.83 32.44 0.24
N ILE A 621 -6.49 33.16 -0.68
CA ILE A 621 -6.98 32.61 -1.95
C ILE A 621 -5.82 32.07 -2.77
N PHE A 622 -4.75 32.84 -2.93
CA PHE A 622 -3.59 32.42 -3.73
C PHE A 622 -2.84 31.25 -3.10
N GLY A 623 -2.86 31.17 -1.78
CA GLY A 623 -2.40 29.98 -1.07
C GLY A 623 -3.12 28.67 -1.42
N ILE A 624 -4.38 28.74 -1.92
CA ILE A 624 -5.11 27.57 -2.41
C ILE A 624 -4.54 27.09 -3.74
N PHE A 625 -4.03 27.99 -4.59
CA PHE A 625 -3.31 27.57 -5.77
C PHE A 625 -1.95 26.99 -5.37
N ARG A 626 -1.22 27.71 -4.51
CA ARG A 626 0.13 27.35 -4.12
C ARG A 626 0.55 28.02 -2.81
N LYS A 627 1.07 27.25 -1.86
CA LYS A 627 1.18 27.69 -0.45
C LYS A 627 2.27 28.73 -0.19
N GLU A 628 3.36 28.71 -0.94
CA GLU A 628 4.42 29.71 -0.79
C GLU A 628 4.04 31.08 -1.35
N LEU A 629 3.13 31.13 -2.35
CA LEU A 629 2.54 32.39 -2.81
C LEU A 629 1.82 33.13 -1.68
N THR A 630 1.37 32.44 -0.63
CA THR A 630 0.76 33.10 0.53
C THR A 630 1.70 34.12 1.18
N LEU A 631 2.99 33.82 1.30
CA LEU A 631 3.96 34.75 1.90
C LEU A 631 4.31 35.90 0.93
N VAL A 632 4.54 35.57 -0.34
CA VAL A 632 4.86 36.57 -1.38
C VAL A 632 3.70 37.55 -1.57
N MET A 633 2.47 37.04 -1.68
CA MET A 633 1.27 37.85 -1.80
C MET A 633 0.98 38.62 -0.52
N LEU A 634 1.36 38.10 0.65
CA LEU A 634 1.25 38.86 1.90
C LEU A 634 2.13 40.11 1.86
N PHE A 635 3.39 40.02 1.43
CA PHE A 635 4.25 41.19 1.27
C PHE A 635 3.70 42.17 0.22
N ALA A 636 3.24 41.64 -0.92
CA ALA A 636 2.65 42.46 -1.98
C ALA A 636 1.38 43.19 -1.51
N ALA A 637 0.49 42.48 -0.81
CA ALA A 637 -0.78 43.04 -0.33
C ALA A 637 -0.56 44.08 0.79
N LEU A 638 0.46 43.90 1.63
CA LEU A 638 0.85 44.87 2.64
C LEU A 638 1.67 46.05 2.09
N GLY A 639 2.22 45.92 0.88
CA GLY A 639 3.07 46.94 0.26
C GLY A 639 4.43 47.12 0.96
N THR A 640 4.81 46.21 1.86
CA THR A 640 6.06 46.30 2.62
C THR A 640 6.62 44.91 2.93
N MET A 641 7.95 44.80 2.96
CA MET A 641 8.66 43.63 3.47
C MET A 641 8.76 43.66 5.01
N GLU A 642 8.54 44.82 5.65
CA GLU A 642 8.54 44.98 7.11
C GLU A 642 7.13 44.73 7.68
N VAL A 643 6.69 43.49 7.63
CA VAL A 643 5.33 43.08 8.00
C VAL A 643 4.94 43.47 9.44
N ALA A 644 5.92 43.51 10.35
CA ALA A 644 5.72 43.88 11.75
C ALA A 644 5.23 45.34 11.95
N THR A 645 5.34 46.19 10.93
CA THR A 645 4.80 47.57 10.98
C THR A 645 3.28 47.62 10.81
N ILE A 646 2.67 46.59 10.23
CA ILE A 646 1.23 46.54 9.92
C ILE A 646 0.52 45.43 10.69
N LEU A 647 1.13 44.25 10.81
CA LEU A 647 0.56 43.11 11.53
C LEU A 647 1.17 42.95 12.91
N SER A 648 0.31 42.70 13.90
CA SER A 648 0.77 42.33 15.25
C SER A 648 1.35 40.90 15.26
N SER A 649 2.18 40.60 16.26
CA SER A 649 2.72 39.24 16.48
C SER A 649 1.61 38.19 16.58
N GLY A 650 0.50 38.51 17.25
CA GLY A 650 -0.67 37.64 17.32
C GLY A 650 -1.33 37.40 15.96
N GLN A 651 -1.47 38.43 15.12
CA GLN A 651 -2.03 38.29 13.77
C GLN A 651 -1.13 37.46 12.86
N MET A 652 0.18 37.68 12.90
CA MET A 652 1.15 36.88 12.15
C MET A 652 1.12 35.40 12.58
N PHE A 653 1.03 35.13 13.89
CA PHE A 653 0.92 33.77 14.42
C PHE A 653 -0.40 33.10 14.02
N VAL A 654 -1.54 33.79 14.15
CA VAL A 654 -2.86 33.28 13.75
C VAL A 654 -2.91 33.03 12.25
N PHE A 655 -2.34 33.92 11.43
CA PHE A 655 -2.24 33.73 9.99
C PHE A 655 -1.41 32.49 9.62
N ALA A 656 -0.24 32.31 10.22
CA ALA A 656 0.60 31.13 10.00
C ALA A 656 -0.10 29.83 10.44
N LEU A 657 -0.78 29.86 11.59
CA LEU A 657 -1.51 28.70 12.11
C LEU A 657 -2.74 28.35 11.28
N PHE A 658 -3.47 29.35 10.78
CA PHE A 658 -4.59 29.14 9.87
C PHE A 658 -4.10 28.57 8.52
N THR A 659 -3.05 29.17 7.95
CA THR A 659 -2.48 28.74 6.67
C THR A 659 -1.88 27.34 6.71
N LEU A 660 -1.53 26.86 7.90
CA LEU A 660 -1.06 25.51 8.15
C LEU A 660 -2.13 24.43 7.91
N PHE A 661 -3.39 24.67 8.29
CA PHE A 661 -4.44 23.64 8.26
C PHE A 661 -5.53 23.86 7.22
N TYR A 662 -5.74 25.08 6.72
CA TYR A 662 -6.85 25.36 5.80
C TYR A 662 -6.71 24.65 4.45
N ILE A 663 -7.74 24.82 3.59
CA ILE A 663 -7.91 24.29 2.24
C ILE A 663 -6.57 23.92 1.57
N PRO A 664 -6.33 22.65 1.19
CA PRO A 664 -5.08 22.24 0.58
C PRO A 664 -4.87 22.85 -0.81
N CYS A 665 -3.65 22.75 -1.35
CA CYS A 665 -3.39 23.31 -2.67
C CYS A 665 -4.21 22.60 -3.77
N ILE A 666 -4.48 23.29 -4.89
CA ILE A 666 -5.30 22.79 -6.00
C ILE A 666 -4.80 21.45 -6.55
N ALA A 667 -3.49 21.25 -6.60
CA ALA A 667 -2.89 19.98 -7.00
C ALA A 667 -3.28 18.84 -6.02
N THR A 668 -3.28 19.12 -4.72
CA THR A 668 -3.70 18.15 -3.70
C THR A 668 -5.21 17.88 -3.77
N ILE A 669 -6.03 18.91 -4.04
CA ILE A 669 -7.47 18.74 -4.26
C ILE A 669 -7.74 17.85 -5.47
N ALA A 670 -7.03 18.06 -6.58
CA ALA A 670 -7.16 17.25 -7.79
C ALA A 670 -6.81 15.77 -7.53
N VAL A 671 -5.73 15.52 -6.80
CA VAL A 671 -5.33 14.15 -6.42
C VAL A 671 -6.32 13.53 -5.45
N LEU A 672 -6.77 14.24 -4.41
CA LEU A 672 -7.83 13.75 -3.50
C LEU A 672 -9.10 13.34 -4.27
N ARG A 673 -9.51 14.16 -5.24
CA ARG A 673 -10.68 13.88 -6.08
C ARG A 673 -10.49 12.62 -6.91
N ARG A 674 -9.29 12.42 -7.45
CA ARG A 674 -8.92 11.21 -8.19
C ARG A 674 -8.89 9.96 -7.30
N GLU A 675 -8.39 10.07 -6.08
CA GLU A 675 -8.21 8.93 -5.17
C GLU A 675 -9.49 8.53 -4.41
N PHE A 676 -10.32 9.50 -4.01
CA PHE A 676 -11.45 9.27 -3.10
C PHE A 676 -12.80 9.76 -3.63
N GLY A 677 -12.82 10.41 -4.80
CA GLY A 677 -14.03 11.01 -5.37
C GLY A 677 -14.36 12.41 -4.82
N THR A 678 -15.29 13.08 -5.49
CA THR A 678 -15.63 14.48 -5.22
C THR A 678 -16.23 14.69 -3.82
N MET A 679 -17.12 13.82 -3.35
CA MET A 679 -17.80 13.97 -2.07
C MET A 679 -16.83 13.87 -0.88
N ARG A 680 -15.93 12.90 -0.91
CA ARG A 680 -14.89 12.75 0.13
C ARG A 680 -13.86 13.87 0.07
N THR A 681 -13.58 14.40 -1.11
CA THR A 681 -12.69 15.57 -1.24
C THR A 681 -13.34 16.81 -0.62
N ALA A 682 -14.63 17.03 -0.87
CA ALA A 682 -15.38 18.12 -0.26
C ALA A 682 -15.40 18.00 1.28
N SER A 683 -15.61 16.80 1.83
CA SER A 683 -15.56 16.59 3.29
C SER A 683 -14.18 16.88 3.88
N VAL A 684 -13.09 16.53 3.18
CA VAL A 684 -11.72 16.90 3.60
C VAL A 684 -11.53 18.41 3.62
N ILE A 685 -11.97 19.12 2.57
CA ILE A 685 -11.86 20.59 2.50
C ILE A 685 -12.63 21.26 3.64
N VAL A 686 -13.87 20.83 3.88
CA VAL A 686 -14.70 21.37 4.96
C VAL A 686 -14.09 21.07 6.33
N ALA A 687 -13.64 19.83 6.57
CA ALA A 687 -13.05 19.44 7.85
C ALA A 687 -11.74 20.18 8.13
N THR A 688 -10.83 20.27 7.16
CA THR A 688 -9.54 20.96 7.31
C THR A 688 -9.72 22.46 7.54
N THR A 689 -10.64 23.10 6.80
CA THR A 689 -10.99 24.52 7.00
C THR A 689 -11.66 24.75 8.35
N GLY A 690 -12.56 23.87 8.77
CA GLY A 690 -13.20 23.93 10.09
C GLY A 690 -12.18 23.80 11.23
N ILE A 691 -11.23 22.86 11.13
CA ILE A 691 -10.13 22.72 12.08
C ILE A 691 -9.27 23.99 12.09
N ALA A 692 -8.90 24.52 10.92
CA ALA A 692 -8.12 25.74 10.81
C ALA A 692 -8.80 26.94 11.50
N LEU A 693 -10.11 27.10 11.31
CA LEU A 693 -10.91 28.14 11.96
C LEU A 693 -10.93 27.98 13.48
N VAL A 694 -11.22 26.76 13.98
CA VAL A 694 -11.27 26.50 15.42
C VAL A 694 -9.93 26.76 16.08
N VAL A 695 -8.84 26.21 15.53
CA VAL A 695 -7.50 26.39 16.09
C VAL A 695 -7.04 27.85 15.98
N GLY A 696 -7.36 28.54 14.88
CA GLY A 696 -7.06 29.96 14.68
C GLY A 696 -7.81 30.87 15.67
N LEU A 697 -9.10 30.59 15.94
CA LEU A 697 -9.89 31.31 16.93
C LEU A 697 -9.37 31.13 18.35
N ILE A 698 -8.98 29.89 18.71
CA ILE A 698 -8.35 29.61 20.00
C ILE A 698 -7.04 30.40 20.13
N ALA A 699 -6.19 30.38 19.10
CA ALA A 699 -4.94 31.14 19.12
C ALA A 699 -5.17 32.65 19.24
N ARG A 700 -6.16 33.20 18.51
CA ARG A 700 -6.56 34.60 18.65
C ARG A 700 -7.00 34.93 20.08
N GLY A 701 -7.81 34.07 20.70
CA GLY A 701 -8.25 34.23 22.08
C GLY A 701 -7.09 34.25 23.07
N ILE A 702 -6.12 33.34 22.92
CA ILE A 702 -4.91 33.31 23.75
C ILE A 702 -4.09 34.60 23.58
N TRP A 703 -3.88 35.05 22.35
CA TRP A 703 -3.16 36.30 22.06
C TRP A 703 -3.90 37.58 22.47
N ALA A 704 -5.20 37.50 22.77
CA ALA A 704 -5.94 38.63 23.33
C ALA A 704 -5.82 38.72 24.86
N LEU A 705 -5.35 37.65 25.51
CA LEU A 705 -5.14 37.57 26.96
C LEU A 705 -3.68 37.89 27.36
N VAL A 706 -2.74 37.75 26.43
CA VAL A 706 -1.33 38.12 26.55
C VAL A 706 -1.13 39.50 25.97
#